data_AF-D0LRV1-F1
#
_entry.id   AF-D0LRV1-F1
#
_cell.length_a   1.000
_cell.length_b   1.000
_cell.length_c   1.000
_cell.angle_alpha   90.00
_cell.angle_beta   90.00
_cell.angle_gamma   90.00
#
_symmetry.space_group_name_H-M   'P 1'
#
loop_
_entity.id
_entity.type
_entity.pdbx_description
1 polymer ?
#
loop_
_entity_poly.entity_id
_entity_poly.type
_entity_poly.pdbx_seq_one_letter_code
_entity_poly.pdbx_strand_id
1 'polypeptide(L)'
;MHSDERGGVGFNRSRSRSRSRSRSRGRGIGVLVALGAASLVALLGCGGKAEQTPRSEAPVASAEDEQAMESPTCPANASAPALPPGTEPAQVQLDYWLERVGAAHDLDQVLLSPAEIARLNQAQRVPREHFHAQRDLLEPLAEDEIARDIDERVLWYRERFASGRYESAAGGALPDELQADVKPSIRPSLRVALGQVPFRCAPVDTAFLAPGGNPNIDHNRCSTAHAQEPVEVLADWPGPMQLARTRYTWGFIADDAPLSPPLPAAQAQRFVRGPSVTLASDAQLDDALPLGRVLPRGRGDTVLVATADGVRELAVPAQALRSTPRPLTRRAFLEEAFRYLDTPYGYGGTGGGRDCSRLMLDVFESFGIALPRHSAWQARAGSYSIDVASASETERLFLIDAAAERGIVLLHLPGHIMLYLGRDQGERPMAMHALAEYKARCPADEGETLFYADRVLVSDLELGRDTEKTAFIERIDRITVFGEAPGPELAGSAELRPAAPMSAPAKRACRRSGGAELFVTPAQPDSGRPLRVVATASENPGPAAITLIDPSGTAHTPAMVQLGGPPYGYVAAIEAPAAGTWTAMFGDGDELRACERIRVRSRQRAAPGDDDAAGVWAIRRAWDQNAEDLYSVFVERLFDYPLDEDLTWDGFHHLVRDRDRNILYDHLGHGEDADLVLVPDCADLPYTLRAYFAWKLGLPFGFHDCNRARPGRPPRCEPHGENLMSRAELSTRSLSERNSSDLHPDVVAFARFLDRELRREVHSSSGRTHPDDDETDFYPVPLTRSALRPGTLFTDPYGHLLVIADWVPQGASSYGVLIGADAQPDGTVGRRRFWRGSFLFDPDTGSGGAGFKAVRPWSRGDDGERLVTSDNRSLRRRSPTPFSKQQYEGSIDDFYDAMAALINPRPLDPAAMQGSLVDALEETVSRRVTSVENGEAFMRARGFSTIDMPDGSRIFLTTGPWEDYATPSRDLRLLISIDTVVEFPDAVARAPERYGIRGSEAEIAEQIAALREALAAALAARRFSYTRSDGSAFELSLGDVVERAKRLEMAYNPNDCIETRWGAPAGSEEAKTCKRQAPAEQRARMTRYRDWFSSRKRPAT
;
A
#
# COMPACT_ATOMS: atom_id res chain seq x y z
N MET A 1 -34.31 37.80 -27.25
CA MET A 1 -35.03 38.82 -28.04
C MET A 1 -35.73 38.04 -29.14
N HIS A 2 -37.07 37.98 -29.11
CA HIS A 2 -37.93 37.01 -29.83
C HIS A 2 -37.67 35.54 -29.42
N SER A 3 -38.64 34.64 -29.12
CA SER A 3 -40.10 34.55 -29.30
C SER A 3 -40.58 34.22 -30.71
N ASP A 4 -41.06 32.99 -30.92
CA ASP A 4 -42.49 32.62 -31.03
C ASP A 4 -42.60 31.08 -30.82
N GLU A 5 -43.61 30.44 -30.19
CA GLU A 5 -45.09 30.54 -30.23
C GLU A 5 -45.72 29.78 -31.43
N ARG A 6 -46.81 29.00 -31.32
CA ARG A 6 -47.61 28.50 -30.16
C ARG A 6 -48.50 27.29 -30.55
N GLY A 7 -49.01 26.55 -29.56
CA GLY A 7 -50.13 25.57 -29.68
C GLY A 7 -49.79 24.16 -29.17
N GLY A 8 -50.53 23.49 -28.27
CA GLY A 8 -51.79 23.82 -27.56
C GLY A 8 -53.00 23.01 -28.08
N VAL A 9 -53.93 22.49 -27.26
CA VAL A 9 -54.13 22.50 -25.79
C VAL A 9 -54.92 21.24 -25.37
N GLY A 10 -54.66 20.68 -24.17
CA GLY A 10 -55.47 19.60 -23.55
C GLY A 10 -54.64 18.75 -22.57
N PHE A 11 -54.48 19.09 -21.27
CA PHE A 11 -55.46 18.99 -20.16
C PHE A 11 -56.13 17.60 -20.06
N ASN A 12 -56.17 16.92 -18.90
CA ASN A 12 -56.09 17.45 -17.52
C ASN A 12 -55.70 16.37 -16.45
N ARG A 13 -54.79 16.72 -15.51
CA ARG A 13 -54.63 16.18 -14.12
C ARG A 13 -54.39 14.65 -13.94
N SER A 14 -53.65 14.15 -12.94
CA SER A 14 -52.87 14.70 -11.79
C SER A 14 -51.79 13.64 -11.43
N ARG A 15 -50.68 13.86 -10.72
CA ARG A 15 -50.03 14.95 -9.95
C ARG A 15 -48.52 14.85 -10.30
N SER A 16 -47.63 15.86 -10.46
CA SER A 16 -47.33 17.14 -9.79
C SER A 16 -46.89 17.01 -8.32
N ARG A 17 -45.76 17.52 -7.81
CA ARG A 17 -44.61 18.33 -8.32
C ARG A 17 -43.52 18.34 -7.19
N SER A 18 -42.26 18.78 -7.33
CA SER A 18 -41.25 18.78 -8.43
C SER A 18 -40.02 19.62 -8.02
N ARG A 19 -38.83 19.31 -8.58
CA ARG A 19 -37.64 20.20 -8.76
C ARG A 19 -36.69 20.52 -7.59
N SER A 20 -35.46 20.82 -8.04
CA SER A 20 -34.47 21.82 -7.59
C SER A 20 -33.54 21.57 -6.40
N ARG A 21 -32.23 21.54 -6.74
CA ARG A 21 -31.14 22.35 -6.16
C ARG A 21 -31.49 23.13 -4.88
N SER A 22 -30.79 22.87 -3.76
CA SER A 22 -29.66 23.73 -3.34
C SER A 22 -29.09 23.36 -1.95
N ARG A 23 -27.82 23.73 -1.74
CA ARG A 23 -27.20 24.22 -0.48
C ARG A 23 -27.74 23.72 0.88
N SER A 24 -26.89 22.95 1.57
CA SER A 24 -26.64 23.09 3.01
C SER A 24 -25.11 23.20 3.18
N ARG A 25 -24.53 24.21 3.84
CA ARG A 25 -24.58 24.48 5.30
C ARG A 25 -24.24 23.19 6.07
N GLY A 26 -23.10 23.06 6.74
CA GLY A 26 -22.28 24.11 7.36
C GLY A 26 -22.85 24.43 8.73
N ARG A 27 -22.33 23.73 9.75
CA ARG A 27 -22.62 23.91 11.17
C ARG A 27 -21.29 23.77 11.93
N GLY A 28 -20.68 24.91 12.28
CA GLY A 28 -19.73 24.92 13.38
C GLY A 28 -20.51 24.83 14.70
N ILE A 29 -19.96 24.13 15.69
CA ILE A 29 -20.44 24.18 17.08
C ILE A 29 -19.47 25.09 17.83
N GLY A 30 -19.91 26.31 18.10
CA GLY A 30 -19.19 27.22 18.98
C GLY A 30 -19.62 27.01 20.43
N VAL A 31 -18.67 26.73 21.32
CA VAL A 31 -18.87 26.75 22.77
C VAL A 31 -18.20 28.00 23.32
N LEU A 32 -18.98 28.87 23.97
CA LEU A 32 -18.43 29.97 24.75
C LEU A 32 -17.99 29.44 26.12
N VAL A 33 -16.80 29.83 26.55
CA VAL A 33 -16.47 30.00 27.97
C VAL A 33 -15.90 31.42 28.13
N ALA A 34 -16.34 32.14 29.17
CA ALA A 34 -16.11 33.57 29.31
C ALA A 34 -14.94 33.91 30.24
N LEU A 35 -14.36 35.09 30.05
CA LEU A 35 -13.42 35.70 31.00
C LEU A 35 -14.12 35.98 32.34
N GLY A 36 -13.45 35.61 33.43
CA GLY A 36 -13.76 36.04 34.79
C GLY A 36 -12.45 36.32 35.53
N ALA A 37 -12.32 37.49 36.14
CA ALA A 37 -11.10 37.96 36.77
C ALA A 37 -11.35 38.50 38.18
N ALA A 38 -10.25 38.72 38.92
CA ALA A 38 -10.15 39.35 40.24
C ALA A 38 -10.59 38.49 41.46
N SER A 39 -10.01 38.65 42.67
CA SER A 39 -8.72 39.24 43.09
C SER A 39 -8.44 39.00 44.59
N LEU A 40 -7.18 39.27 45.01
CA LEU A 40 -6.78 40.01 46.23
C LEU A 40 -6.42 39.26 47.56
N VAL A 41 -5.42 39.85 48.25
CA VAL A 41 -5.03 39.76 49.69
C VAL A 41 -4.23 38.52 50.16
N ALA A 42 -3.16 38.62 50.99
CA ALA A 42 -1.98 39.52 51.12
C ALA A 42 -1.11 39.11 52.35
N LEU A 43 0.05 39.80 52.53
CA LEU A 43 0.72 40.22 53.79
C LEU A 43 2.12 39.68 54.14
N LEU A 44 3.06 40.64 54.27
CA LEU A 44 4.20 40.76 55.22
C LEU A 44 5.41 39.78 55.11
N GLY A 45 6.67 40.23 55.24
CA GLY A 45 7.17 41.61 55.26
C GLY A 45 8.60 41.83 55.82
N CYS A 46 9.11 43.05 55.60
CA CYS A 46 10.15 43.78 56.37
C CYS A 46 11.66 43.38 56.33
N GLY A 47 12.48 44.29 55.77
CA GLY A 47 13.87 44.59 56.23
C GLY A 47 15.02 44.21 55.27
N GLY A 48 16.07 45.04 55.05
CA GLY A 48 16.21 46.48 55.34
C GLY A 48 17.65 47.02 55.47
N LYS A 49 18.13 47.78 54.48
CA LYS A 49 19.41 48.57 54.44
C LYS A 49 20.71 47.73 54.36
N ALA A 50 21.88 48.25 53.99
CA ALA A 50 22.36 49.64 53.87
C ALA A 50 23.38 49.86 52.72
N GLU A 51 23.75 51.13 52.48
CA GLU A 51 24.74 51.58 51.48
C GLU A 51 26.17 51.71 52.06
N GLN A 52 27.21 51.50 51.23
CA GLN A 52 28.35 52.45 51.11
C GLN A 52 29.38 52.10 50.00
N THR A 53 29.68 53.10 49.16
CA THR A 53 30.91 53.27 48.35
C THR A 53 32.00 53.97 49.20
N PRO A 54 33.32 53.92 48.88
CA PRO A 54 33.89 54.41 47.61
C PRO A 54 35.20 53.73 47.10
N ARG A 55 35.82 54.39 46.10
CA ARG A 55 36.98 53.98 45.28
C ARG A 55 38.33 53.96 46.03
N SER A 56 39.29 53.21 45.48
CA SER A 56 40.74 53.47 45.52
C SER A 56 41.38 53.04 44.18
N GLU A 57 42.64 53.39 43.92
CA GLU A 57 43.30 53.30 42.60
C GLU A 57 44.33 52.14 42.46
N ALA A 58 44.89 52.03 41.26
CA ALA A 58 45.83 51.01 40.70
C ALA A 58 47.18 50.85 41.47
N PRO A 59 48.12 49.89 41.15
CA PRO A 59 48.31 49.22 39.85
C PRO A 59 48.89 47.76 39.75
N VAL A 60 48.65 47.14 38.58
CA VAL A 60 49.51 46.23 37.76
C VAL A 60 50.08 44.90 38.34
N ALA A 61 49.75 43.81 37.62
CA ALA A 61 50.33 42.45 37.59
C ALA A 61 50.20 41.59 38.88
N SER A 62 49.91 40.28 38.81
CA SER A 62 50.12 39.30 37.72
C SER A 62 48.92 38.33 37.49
N ALA A 63 49.12 37.32 36.65
CA ALA A 63 48.09 36.44 36.07
C ALA A 63 47.22 35.65 37.06
N GLU A 64 45.90 35.66 36.81
CA GLU A 64 44.92 34.59 37.09
C GLU A 64 43.60 34.95 36.37
N ASP A 65 43.38 34.42 35.15
CA ASP A 65 42.11 34.54 34.41
C ASP A 65 41.25 33.29 34.63
N GLU A 66 40.73 33.11 35.85
CA GLU A 66 39.58 32.21 36.04
C GLU A 66 38.33 32.87 35.46
N GLN A 67 37.82 32.32 34.36
CA GLN A 67 36.61 32.81 33.70
C GLN A 67 35.40 32.64 34.62
N ALA A 68 34.88 33.74 35.15
CA ALA A 68 33.61 33.74 35.85
C ALA A 68 32.49 33.34 34.85
N MET A 69 31.83 32.21 35.12
CA MET A 69 30.68 31.77 34.34
C MET A 69 29.52 32.76 34.50
N GLU A 70 29.28 33.57 33.47
CA GLU A 70 27.98 34.26 33.34
C GLU A 70 26.87 33.22 33.17
N SER A 71 25.71 33.47 33.79
CA SER A 71 24.54 32.61 33.62
C SER A 71 24.13 32.55 32.13
N PRO A 72 23.79 31.38 31.59
CA PRO A 72 23.42 31.26 30.18
C PRO A 72 22.13 32.05 29.92
N THR A 73 22.26 33.19 29.25
CA THR A 73 21.09 33.94 28.75
C THR A 73 20.43 33.16 27.62
N CYS A 74 19.12 33.34 27.46
CA CYS A 74 18.33 32.75 26.39
C CYS A 74 18.11 33.79 25.27
N PRO A 75 19.02 33.95 24.29
CA PRO A 75 18.86 34.92 23.22
C PRO A 75 17.77 34.48 22.24
N ALA A 76 17.01 35.42 21.68
CA ALA A 76 15.99 35.11 20.67
C ALA A 76 16.60 34.47 19.41
N ASN A 77 17.80 34.91 19.01
CA ASN A 77 18.55 34.40 17.85
C ASN A 77 20.03 34.20 18.20
N ALA A 78 20.66 33.18 17.62
CA ALA A 78 22.10 32.93 17.71
C ALA A 78 22.65 32.26 16.43
N SER A 79 23.97 32.23 16.26
CA SER A 79 24.62 31.33 15.28
C SER A 79 24.66 29.90 15.83
N ALA A 80 24.42 28.90 14.98
CA ALA A 80 24.49 27.51 15.40
C ALA A 80 25.93 27.12 15.82
N PRO A 81 26.09 26.25 16.84
CA PRO A 81 27.38 25.63 17.16
C PRO A 81 27.96 24.83 15.98
N ALA A 82 29.27 24.59 16.03
CA ALA A 82 29.99 23.88 14.96
C ALA A 82 29.47 22.44 14.74
N LEU A 83 29.09 21.76 15.82
CA LEU A 83 28.28 20.55 15.81
C LEU A 83 26.88 20.89 16.36
N PRO A 84 25.79 20.54 15.66
CA PRO A 84 24.43 20.68 16.21
C PRO A 84 24.23 19.85 17.49
N PRO A 85 23.15 20.13 18.26
CA PRO A 85 22.66 19.22 19.30
C PRO A 85 22.62 17.77 18.82
N GLY A 86 22.89 16.84 19.75
CA GLY A 86 22.95 15.40 19.50
C GLY A 86 24.08 14.91 18.59
N THR A 87 24.88 15.81 18.00
CA THR A 87 25.87 15.47 16.96
C THR A 87 27.30 15.44 17.50
N GLU A 88 28.08 14.43 17.10
CA GLU A 88 29.44 14.17 17.59
C GLU A 88 30.53 14.33 16.51
N PRO A 89 31.79 14.61 16.87
CA PRO A 89 32.88 14.88 15.91
C PRO A 89 33.15 13.75 14.90
N ALA A 90 32.83 12.50 15.27
CA ALA A 90 32.97 11.34 14.38
C ALA A 90 31.87 11.29 13.31
N GLN A 91 30.64 11.71 13.64
CA GLN A 91 29.47 11.63 12.75
C GLN A 91 29.52 12.65 11.60
N VAL A 92 30.43 13.63 11.65
CA VAL A 92 30.72 14.54 10.52
C VAL A 92 31.87 14.03 9.62
N GLN A 93 32.37 12.81 9.84
CA GLN A 93 33.36 12.16 8.96
C GLN A 93 32.70 11.14 8.03
N LEU A 94 33.13 11.09 6.76
CA LEU A 94 32.65 10.10 5.79
C LEU A 94 32.99 8.66 6.23
N ASP A 95 34.19 8.43 6.75
CA ASP A 95 34.68 7.10 7.12
C ASP A 95 33.82 6.43 8.20
N TYR A 96 33.29 7.21 9.15
CA TYR A 96 32.35 6.75 10.18
C TYR A 96 31.07 6.16 9.56
N TRP A 97 30.52 6.82 8.54
CA TRP A 97 29.31 6.35 7.86
C TRP A 97 29.60 5.19 6.90
N LEU A 98 30.76 5.18 6.25
CA LEU A 98 31.20 4.00 5.49
C LEU A 98 31.35 2.77 6.40
N GLU A 99 31.90 2.92 7.60
CA GLU A 99 31.97 1.84 8.59
C GLU A 99 30.57 1.44 9.10
N ARG A 100 29.76 2.38 9.61
CA ARG A 100 28.46 2.09 10.23
C ARG A 100 27.42 1.53 9.27
N VAL A 101 27.42 1.96 8.00
CA VAL A 101 26.55 1.44 6.94
C VAL A 101 27.12 0.13 6.36
N GLY A 102 28.46 0.02 6.24
CA GLY A 102 29.13 -1.19 5.76
C GLY A 102 29.07 -2.37 6.73
N ALA A 103 28.79 -2.13 8.01
CA ALA A 103 28.50 -3.16 9.00
C ALA A 103 27.12 -3.84 8.78
N ALA A 104 26.20 -3.21 8.04
CA ALA A 104 24.84 -3.69 7.82
C ALA A 104 24.56 -4.13 6.37
N HIS A 105 25.12 -3.44 5.37
CA HIS A 105 24.86 -3.71 3.95
C HIS A 105 26.14 -3.73 3.11
N ASP A 106 26.09 -4.41 1.97
CA ASP A 106 27.11 -4.25 0.92
C ASP A 106 27.06 -2.81 0.38
N LEU A 107 28.17 -2.10 0.57
CA LEU A 107 28.33 -0.70 0.17
C LEU A 107 28.45 -0.51 -1.35
N ASP A 108 28.93 -1.53 -2.04
CA ASP A 108 29.23 -1.52 -3.47
C ASP A 108 28.16 -2.26 -4.30
N GLN A 109 27.12 -2.76 -3.63
CA GLN A 109 25.86 -3.21 -4.24
C GLN A 109 25.31 -2.12 -5.19
N VAL A 110 25.01 -2.51 -6.43
CA VAL A 110 24.31 -1.64 -7.39
C VAL A 110 22.84 -1.55 -7.00
N LEU A 111 22.44 -0.40 -6.45
CA LEU A 111 21.07 -0.05 -6.10
C LEU A 111 20.25 0.35 -7.33
N LEU A 112 20.88 1.04 -8.29
CA LEU A 112 20.31 1.34 -9.61
C LEU A 112 21.41 1.32 -10.67
N SER A 113 21.23 0.55 -11.74
CA SER A 113 22.09 0.60 -12.92
C SER A 113 21.82 1.83 -13.79
N PRO A 114 22.73 2.20 -14.70
CA PRO A 114 22.49 3.28 -15.66
C PRO A 114 21.23 3.10 -16.54
N ALA A 115 20.77 1.86 -16.75
CA ALA A 115 19.54 1.58 -17.50
C ALA A 115 18.29 1.88 -16.65
N GLU A 116 18.29 1.48 -15.37
CA GLU A 116 17.21 1.79 -14.43
C GLU A 116 17.15 3.29 -14.13
N ILE A 117 18.30 3.98 -14.08
CA ILE A 117 18.38 5.45 -14.01
C ILE A 117 17.76 6.10 -15.26
N ALA A 118 18.00 5.54 -16.46
CA ALA A 118 17.37 6.03 -17.69
C ALA A 118 15.84 5.84 -17.67
N ARG A 119 15.35 4.69 -17.18
CA ARG A 119 13.91 4.46 -16.99
C ARG A 119 13.31 5.35 -15.90
N LEU A 120 13.99 5.56 -14.78
CA LEU A 120 13.59 6.50 -13.72
C LEU A 120 13.41 7.92 -14.28
N ASN A 121 14.35 8.39 -15.09
CA ASN A 121 14.27 9.71 -15.73
C ASN A 121 13.11 9.81 -16.75
N GLN A 122 12.80 8.75 -17.48
CA GLN A 122 11.65 8.70 -18.39
C GLN A 122 10.32 8.66 -17.62
N ALA A 123 10.23 7.82 -16.59
CA ALA A 123 9.08 7.72 -15.68
C ALA A 123 8.77 9.05 -14.99
N GLN A 124 9.79 9.82 -14.60
CA GLN A 124 9.59 11.14 -14.03
C GLN A 124 8.82 12.10 -14.96
N ARG A 125 9.03 12.01 -16.29
CA ARG A 125 8.33 12.82 -17.31
C ARG A 125 6.87 12.40 -17.54
N VAL A 126 6.39 11.30 -16.94
CA VAL A 126 4.96 10.91 -17.01
C VAL A 126 4.13 11.98 -16.28
N PRO A 127 3.14 12.61 -16.94
CA PRO A 127 2.33 13.66 -16.34
C PRO A 127 1.63 13.19 -15.06
N ARG A 128 1.78 13.95 -13.98
CA ARG A 128 1.22 13.67 -12.66
C ARG A 128 0.78 14.97 -11.99
N GLU A 129 -0.34 14.92 -11.28
CA GLU A 129 -0.85 16.09 -10.57
C GLU A 129 0.16 16.58 -9.49
N HIS A 130 0.37 17.89 -9.46
CA HIS A 130 1.32 18.59 -8.59
C HIS A 130 2.78 18.06 -8.62
N PHE A 131 3.21 17.46 -9.74
CA PHE A 131 4.60 17.06 -9.97
C PHE A 131 5.16 17.69 -11.25
N HIS A 132 6.36 18.28 -11.16
CA HIS A 132 7.04 18.87 -12.32
C HIS A 132 8.44 18.26 -12.45
N ALA A 133 8.65 17.51 -13.54
CA ALA A 133 9.92 16.89 -13.89
C ALA A 133 10.96 17.92 -14.36
N GLN A 134 12.21 17.47 -14.58
CA GLN A 134 13.13 18.25 -15.41
C GLN A 134 12.63 18.30 -16.87
N ARG A 135 12.52 19.52 -17.41
CA ARG A 135 12.19 19.84 -18.81
C ARG A 135 13.41 19.59 -19.71
N ASP A 136 13.20 19.06 -20.91
CA ASP A 136 14.23 18.97 -21.94
C ASP A 136 14.33 20.30 -22.69
N LEU A 137 15.52 20.91 -22.71
CA LEU A 137 15.74 22.20 -23.38
C LEU A 137 15.76 22.12 -24.91
N LEU A 138 15.65 20.92 -25.49
CA LEU A 138 15.51 20.71 -26.94
C LEU A 138 14.12 20.16 -27.33
N GLU A 139 13.17 20.11 -26.39
CA GLU A 139 11.75 19.89 -26.70
C GLU A 139 11.07 21.22 -27.09
N PRO A 140 10.18 21.23 -28.11
CA PRO A 140 9.45 22.43 -28.53
C PRO A 140 8.66 23.09 -27.40
N LEU A 141 8.48 24.41 -27.50
CA LEU A 141 7.72 25.19 -26.54
C LEU A 141 6.23 25.17 -26.86
N ALA A 142 5.40 24.99 -25.84
CA ALA A 142 3.99 25.36 -25.85
C ALA A 142 3.88 26.82 -25.33
N GLU A 143 3.72 27.78 -26.24
CA GLU A 143 3.66 29.21 -25.88
C GLU A 143 2.44 29.54 -25.00
N ASP A 144 1.35 28.78 -25.14
CA ASP A 144 0.14 28.86 -24.33
C ASP A 144 0.33 28.29 -22.92
N GLU A 145 1.10 27.21 -22.75
CA GLU A 145 1.56 26.74 -21.43
C GLU A 145 2.42 27.81 -20.76
N ILE A 146 3.38 28.40 -21.47
CA ILE A 146 4.28 29.43 -20.91
C ILE A 146 3.49 30.68 -20.50
N ALA A 147 2.55 31.15 -21.32
CA ALA A 147 1.70 32.29 -20.97
C ALA A 147 0.86 32.02 -19.71
N ARG A 148 0.23 30.84 -19.63
CA ARG A 148 -0.56 30.42 -18.47
C ARG A 148 0.31 30.25 -17.21
N ASP A 149 1.47 29.59 -17.31
CA ASP A 149 2.44 29.43 -16.22
C ASP A 149 2.90 30.80 -15.66
N ILE A 150 3.01 31.83 -16.52
CA ILE A 150 3.30 33.22 -16.13
C ILE A 150 2.09 33.86 -15.43
N ASP A 151 0.90 33.82 -16.02
CA ASP A 151 -0.31 34.44 -15.46
C ASP A 151 -0.64 33.88 -14.06
N GLU A 152 -0.58 32.55 -13.90
CA GLU A 152 -0.79 31.86 -12.62
C GLU A 152 0.23 32.31 -11.57
N ARG A 153 1.52 32.39 -11.93
CA ARG A 153 2.58 32.81 -11.00
C ARG A 153 2.48 34.29 -10.63
N VAL A 154 2.18 35.16 -11.58
CA VAL A 154 1.98 36.60 -11.33
C VAL A 154 0.79 36.81 -10.39
N LEU A 155 -0.32 36.11 -10.61
CA LEU A 155 -1.49 36.13 -9.73
C LEU A 155 -1.15 35.65 -8.31
N TRP A 156 -0.41 34.55 -8.18
CA TRP A 156 0.03 33.98 -6.90
C TRP A 156 0.86 34.95 -6.04
N TYR A 157 1.66 35.82 -6.67
CA TYR A 157 2.35 36.93 -6.01
C TYR A 157 1.42 38.11 -5.70
N ARG A 158 0.56 38.53 -6.64
CA ARG A 158 -0.45 39.59 -6.42
C ARG A 158 -1.26 39.31 -5.15
N GLU A 159 -1.73 38.07 -4.98
CA GLU A 159 -2.47 37.63 -3.78
C GLU A 159 -1.65 37.70 -2.49
N ARG A 160 -0.34 37.44 -2.53
CA ARG A 160 0.51 37.43 -1.33
C ARG A 160 0.81 38.84 -0.83
N PHE A 161 1.15 39.76 -1.73
CA PHE A 161 1.25 41.19 -1.43
C PHE A 161 -0.10 41.74 -0.94
N ALA A 162 -1.21 41.43 -1.63
CA ALA A 162 -2.55 41.88 -1.21
C ALA A 162 -2.99 41.33 0.16
N SER A 163 -2.50 40.15 0.56
CA SER A 163 -2.73 39.55 1.88
C SER A 163 -1.73 39.99 2.97
N GLY A 164 -0.76 40.86 2.66
CA GLY A 164 0.31 41.25 3.58
C GLY A 164 1.27 40.12 3.97
N ARG A 165 1.30 39.01 3.22
CA ARG A 165 2.20 37.88 3.46
C ARG A 165 3.61 38.10 2.90
N TYR A 166 3.75 38.96 1.90
CA TYR A 166 5.04 39.44 1.41
C TYR A 166 5.06 40.96 1.30
N GLU A 167 6.22 41.54 1.54
CA GLU A 167 6.59 42.92 1.23
C GLU A 167 7.86 42.94 0.37
N SER A 168 8.12 44.05 -0.32
CA SER A 168 9.40 44.25 -1.01
C SER A 168 10.48 44.70 0.00
N ALA A 169 11.74 44.39 -0.26
CA ALA A 169 12.85 44.79 0.62
C ALA A 169 13.06 46.33 0.74
N ALA A 170 12.35 47.14 -0.06
CA ALA A 170 12.30 48.59 0.08
C ALA A 170 11.18 49.08 1.03
N GLY A 171 10.27 48.19 1.45
CA GLY A 171 9.04 48.50 2.19
C GLY A 171 7.98 49.12 1.28
N GLY A 172 6.93 48.36 0.91
CA GLY A 172 5.86 48.91 0.09
C GLY A 172 4.96 47.90 -0.61
N ALA A 173 4.13 48.44 -1.51
CA ALA A 173 3.13 47.72 -2.27
C ALA A 173 3.73 46.82 -3.38
N LEU A 174 2.85 46.07 -4.04
CA LEU A 174 3.14 45.25 -5.21
C LEU A 174 3.84 46.07 -6.33
N PRO A 175 5.01 45.63 -6.85
CA PRO A 175 5.68 46.28 -7.97
C PRO A 175 4.80 46.46 -9.22
N ASP A 176 5.00 47.54 -9.98
CA ASP A 176 4.20 47.88 -11.16
C ASP A 176 4.41 46.89 -12.32
N GLU A 177 5.61 46.29 -12.42
CA GLU A 177 5.92 45.23 -13.38
C GLU A 177 5.12 43.94 -13.10
N LEU A 178 4.76 43.71 -11.82
CA LEU A 178 3.84 42.64 -11.43
C LEU A 178 2.36 43.01 -11.67
N GLN A 179 2.03 44.26 -12.01
CA GLN A 179 0.66 44.69 -12.36
C GLN A 179 0.40 44.65 -13.88
N ALA A 180 1.44 44.69 -14.72
CA ALA A 180 1.32 44.65 -16.18
C ALA A 180 0.72 43.34 -16.73
N ASP A 181 0.06 43.43 -17.90
CA ASP A 181 -0.24 42.32 -18.82
C ASP A 181 0.80 42.38 -19.94
N VAL A 182 1.72 41.41 -19.97
CA VAL A 182 2.87 41.38 -20.89
C VAL A 182 2.87 40.08 -21.66
N LYS A 183 2.88 40.20 -23.00
CA LYS A 183 2.87 39.04 -23.92
C LYS A 183 4.21 38.98 -24.64
N PRO A 184 5.15 38.12 -24.17
CA PRO A 184 6.51 38.09 -24.68
C PRO A 184 6.58 37.57 -26.12
N SER A 185 7.49 38.11 -26.93
CA SER A 185 7.83 37.52 -28.24
C SER A 185 8.84 36.40 -28.02
N ILE A 186 8.37 35.15 -27.96
CA ILE A 186 9.21 33.98 -27.74
C ILE A 186 10.20 33.79 -28.91
N ARG A 187 11.50 33.76 -28.59
CA ARG A 187 12.64 33.64 -29.52
C ARG A 187 13.78 32.84 -28.85
N PRO A 188 13.67 31.51 -28.78
CA PRO A 188 14.51 30.71 -27.89
C PRO A 188 15.99 30.73 -28.29
N SER A 189 16.86 30.96 -27.31
CA SER A 189 18.31 31.07 -27.45
C SER A 189 19.00 30.25 -26.35
N LEU A 190 19.36 29.00 -26.66
CA LEU A 190 20.13 28.17 -25.75
C LEU A 190 21.58 28.69 -25.62
N ARG A 191 21.99 28.90 -24.38
CA ARG A 191 23.31 29.38 -23.94
C ARG A 191 23.77 28.53 -22.74
N VAL A 192 24.94 28.85 -22.20
CA VAL A 192 25.50 28.24 -21.00
C VAL A 192 25.84 29.35 -20.01
N ALA A 193 25.55 29.16 -18.73
CA ALA A 193 25.97 30.09 -17.68
C ALA A 193 27.50 30.09 -17.54
N LEU A 194 28.10 31.28 -17.52
CA LEU A 194 29.54 31.48 -17.29
C LEU A 194 29.86 31.78 -15.82
N GLY A 195 28.85 32.23 -15.06
CA GLY A 195 28.93 32.51 -13.63
C GLY A 195 27.68 32.05 -12.88
N GLN A 196 27.36 32.70 -11.77
CA GLN A 196 26.06 32.56 -11.12
C GLN A 196 25.01 33.36 -11.92
N VAL A 197 23.92 32.72 -12.33
CA VAL A 197 22.80 33.34 -13.04
C VAL A 197 21.54 33.19 -12.19
N PRO A 198 21.16 34.20 -11.39
CA PRO A 198 20.04 34.08 -10.46
C PRO A 198 18.68 34.16 -11.18
N PHE A 199 17.82 33.17 -10.94
CA PHE A 199 16.44 33.13 -11.46
C PHE A 199 15.46 33.73 -10.45
N ARG A 200 14.81 34.82 -10.88
CA ARG A 200 13.68 35.46 -10.20
C ARG A 200 12.37 34.74 -10.52
N CYS A 201 11.50 34.63 -9.53
CA CYS A 201 10.16 34.07 -9.71
C CYS A 201 9.23 35.07 -10.41
N ALA A 202 9.33 36.35 -10.02
CA ALA A 202 8.61 37.49 -10.58
C ALA A 202 9.53 38.32 -11.50
N PRO A 203 8.98 39.14 -12.42
CA PRO A 203 9.75 39.91 -13.39
C PRO A 203 10.46 41.16 -12.82
N VAL A 204 11.00 41.09 -11.60
CA VAL A 204 11.67 42.21 -10.92
C VAL A 204 12.92 41.73 -10.19
N ASP A 205 14.00 42.51 -10.22
CA ASP A 205 15.22 42.23 -9.46
C ASP A 205 15.22 42.87 -8.06
N THR A 206 14.13 42.68 -7.32
CA THR A 206 14.05 43.05 -5.89
C THR A 206 13.69 41.85 -5.04
N ALA A 207 14.14 41.83 -3.79
CA ALA A 207 13.86 40.75 -2.86
C ALA A 207 12.45 40.87 -2.28
N PHE A 208 11.77 39.74 -2.11
CA PHE A 208 10.47 39.66 -1.42
C PHE A 208 10.66 39.01 -0.06
N LEU A 209 10.25 39.70 1.00
CA LEU A 209 10.44 39.26 2.39
C LEU A 209 9.09 38.90 3.01
N ALA A 210 9.07 37.93 3.92
CA ALA A 210 7.91 37.65 4.77
C ALA A 210 8.04 38.48 6.07
N PRO A 211 7.05 39.33 6.42
CA PRO A 211 7.11 40.12 7.64
C PRO A 211 7.27 39.24 8.90
N GLY A 212 8.35 39.48 9.66
CA GLY A 212 8.70 38.67 10.84
C GLY A 212 9.36 37.31 10.54
N GLY A 213 9.60 36.97 9.26
CA GLY A 213 10.40 35.82 8.85
C GLY A 213 11.91 36.11 8.83
N ASN A 214 12.69 35.11 8.41
CA ASN A 214 14.14 35.24 8.26
C ASN A 214 14.49 36.24 7.13
N PRO A 215 15.21 37.34 7.41
CA PRO A 215 15.50 38.38 6.43
C PRO A 215 16.48 37.95 5.32
N ASN A 216 17.18 36.83 5.49
CA ASN A 216 18.07 36.25 4.47
C ASN A 216 17.29 35.43 3.41
N ILE A 217 15.99 35.19 3.61
CA ILE A 217 15.14 34.42 2.69
C ILE A 217 14.43 35.37 1.71
N ASP A 218 14.98 35.45 0.50
CA ASP A 218 14.38 36.16 -0.63
C ASP A 218 13.36 35.26 -1.36
N HIS A 219 12.07 35.45 -1.09
CA HIS A 219 10.96 34.71 -1.72
C HIS A 219 10.72 35.05 -3.20
N ASN A 220 11.53 35.93 -3.81
CA ASN A 220 11.62 36.09 -5.25
C ASN A 220 12.76 35.26 -5.86
N ARG A 221 13.66 34.65 -5.08
CA ARG A 221 14.73 33.77 -5.58
C ARG A 221 14.18 32.35 -5.82
N CYS A 222 13.78 32.06 -7.05
CA CYS A 222 13.28 30.73 -7.45
C CYS A 222 14.41 29.69 -7.54
N SER A 223 15.56 30.11 -8.08
CA SER A 223 16.78 29.31 -8.16
C SER A 223 17.97 30.20 -8.55
N THR A 224 19.15 29.61 -8.64
CA THR A 224 20.29 30.10 -9.41
C THR A 224 20.66 28.98 -10.40
N ALA A 225 21.12 29.35 -11.60
CA ALA A 225 21.86 28.46 -12.49
C ALA A 225 23.35 28.71 -12.31
N HIS A 226 24.11 27.63 -12.14
CA HIS A 226 25.53 27.70 -11.83
C HIS A 226 26.39 27.69 -13.10
N ALA A 227 27.65 28.14 -13.01
CA ALA A 227 28.57 28.11 -14.13
C ALA A 227 28.66 26.71 -14.76
N GLN A 228 28.66 26.68 -16.09
CA GLN A 228 28.53 25.53 -17.00
C GLN A 228 27.15 24.86 -17.12
N GLU A 229 26.11 25.33 -16.40
CA GLU A 229 24.74 24.83 -16.63
C GLU A 229 24.07 25.47 -17.87
N PRO A 230 23.35 24.69 -18.71
CA PRO A 230 22.57 25.24 -19.82
C PRO A 230 21.40 26.14 -19.38
N VAL A 231 21.28 27.29 -20.04
CA VAL A 231 20.23 28.29 -19.86
C VAL A 231 19.64 28.62 -21.22
N GLU A 232 18.32 28.47 -21.39
CA GLU A 232 17.62 28.91 -22.58
C GLU A 232 16.90 30.24 -22.30
N VAL A 233 17.37 31.31 -22.94
CA VAL A 233 16.69 32.61 -22.93
C VAL A 233 15.49 32.51 -23.88
N LEU A 234 14.30 32.82 -23.39
CA LEU A 234 13.05 32.63 -24.11
C LEU A 234 12.54 33.93 -24.75
N ALA A 235 12.64 35.06 -24.05
CA ALA A 235 12.25 36.38 -24.55
C ALA A 235 12.82 37.52 -23.70
N ASP A 236 12.97 38.70 -24.28
CA ASP A 236 13.15 39.95 -23.54
C ASP A 236 11.85 40.33 -22.80
N TRP A 237 11.98 40.96 -21.63
CA TRP A 237 10.87 41.43 -20.79
C TRP A 237 10.98 42.94 -20.52
N PRO A 238 9.90 43.68 -20.22
CA PRO A 238 10.01 45.06 -19.76
C PRO A 238 10.91 45.21 -18.52
N GLY A 239 11.84 46.16 -18.58
CA GLY A 239 12.90 46.33 -17.57
C GLY A 239 14.23 45.68 -17.99
N PRO A 240 15.24 45.61 -17.09
CA PRO A 240 16.53 44.95 -17.35
C PRO A 240 16.41 43.44 -17.13
N MET A 241 15.41 42.81 -17.73
CA MET A 241 14.99 41.44 -17.42
C MET A 241 14.68 40.63 -18.68
N GLN A 242 15.00 39.34 -18.66
CA GLN A 242 14.66 38.37 -19.69
C GLN A 242 13.94 37.16 -19.09
N LEU A 243 12.93 36.64 -19.77
CA LEU A 243 12.29 35.36 -19.47
C LEU A 243 13.23 34.23 -19.91
N ALA A 244 13.52 33.26 -19.04
CA ALA A 244 14.42 32.15 -19.31
C ALA A 244 14.01 30.84 -18.62
N ARG A 245 14.60 29.72 -19.05
CA ARG A 245 14.49 28.42 -18.36
C ARG A 245 15.83 27.67 -18.29
N THR A 246 15.98 26.83 -17.26
CA THR A 246 16.90 25.70 -17.25
C THR A 246 16.09 24.41 -17.38
N ARG A 247 16.77 23.26 -17.36
CA ARG A 247 16.10 21.95 -17.23
C ARG A 247 15.23 21.82 -15.97
N TYR A 248 15.53 22.51 -14.87
CA TYR A 248 14.87 22.29 -13.56
C TYR A 248 14.06 23.48 -13.05
N THR A 249 14.20 24.67 -13.66
CA THR A 249 13.46 25.88 -13.26
C THR A 249 13.13 26.76 -14.46
N TRP A 250 12.18 27.67 -14.28
CA TRP A 250 11.92 28.77 -15.22
C TRP A 250 11.56 30.03 -14.43
N GLY A 251 11.87 31.18 -15.00
CA GLY A 251 11.64 32.48 -14.36
C GLY A 251 12.30 33.60 -15.15
N PHE A 252 12.68 34.66 -14.46
CA PHE A 252 13.30 35.84 -15.07
C PHE A 252 14.76 35.99 -14.61
N ILE A 253 15.63 36.40 -15.51
CA ILE A 253 17.05 36.69 -15.24
C ILE A 253 17.35 38.14 -15.64
N ALA A 254 18.44 38.73 -15.14
CA ALA A 254 18.91 40.02 -15.63
C ALA A 254 19.32 39.95 -17.11
N ASP A 255 19.18 41.05 -17.85
CA ASP A 255 19.57 41.13 -19.27
C ASP A 255 21.10 41.17 -19.50
N ASP A 256 21.87 41.52 -18.46
CA ASP A 256 23.34 41.44 -18.42
C ASP A 256 23.90 40.11 -17.87
N ALA A 257 23.03 39.12 -17.62
CA ALA A 257 23.41 37.87 -16.96
C ALA A 257 24.60 37.17 -17.65
N PRO A 258 25.57 36.61 -16.88
CA PRO A 258 26.81 36.05 -17.42
C PRO A 258 26.54 34.74 -18.19
N LEU A 259 26.23 34.87 -19.48
CA LEU A 259 25.88 33.79 -20.40
C LEU A 259 26.85 33.74 -21.60
N SER A 260 27.07 32.53 -22.11
CA SER A 260 27.82 32.31 -23.36
C SER A 260 27.13 32.96 -24.57
N PRO A 261 27.85 33.10 -25.69
CA PRO A 261 27.22 33.21 -27.01
C PRO A 261 26.20 32.06 -27.24
N PRO A 262 25.16 32.26 -28.06
CA PRO A 262 24.18 31.20 -28.37
C PRO A 262 24.84 29.95 -28.95
N LEU A 263 24.46 28.77 -28.45
CA LEU A 263 25.00 27.50 -28.90
C LEU A 263 24.49 27.13 -30.31
N PRO A 264 25.37 26.86 -31.29
CA PRO A 264 24.98 26.22 -32.54
C PRO A 264 24.32 24.85 -32.26
N ALA A 265 23.36 24.44 -33.08
CA ALA A 265 22.54 23.24 -32.84
C ALA A 265 23.33 21.95 -32.51
N ALA A 266 24.51 21.76 -33.11
CA ALA A 266 25.38 20.61 -32.81
C ALA A 266 26.05 20.67 -31.42
N GLN A 267 26.32 21.88 -30.90
CA GLN A 267 26.77 22.07 -29.52
C GLN A 267 25.60 21.98 -28.53
N ALA A 268 24.45 22.55 -28.88
CA ALA A 268 23.21 22.43 -28.10
C ALA A 268 22.83 20.96 -27.82
N GLN A 269 22.88 20.10 -28.85
CA GLN A 269 22.68 18.65 -28.70
C GLN A 269 23.70 18.01 -27.73
N ARG A 270 24.99 18.41 -27.76
CA ARG A 270 25.99 17.91 -26.82
C ARG A 270 25.74 18.39 -25.39
N PHE A 271 25.31 19.63 -25.19
CA PHE A 271 25.05 20.21 -23.86
C PHE A 271 23.77 19.71 -23.17
N VAL A 272 22.72 19.34 -23.93
CA VAL A 272 21.44 18.90 -23.35
C VAL A 272 21.23 17.39 -23.40
N ARG A 273 21.77 16.70 -24.43
CA ARG A 273 21.54 15.26 -24.68
C ARG A 273 22.82 14.45 -24.95
N GLY A 274 23.99 15.07 -24.81
CA GLY A 274 25.27 14.38 -24.99
C GLY A 274 25.67 13.55 -23.77
N PRO A 275 26.59 12.57 -23.93
CA PRO A 275 27.24 11.92 -22.79
C PRO A 275 27.97 12.96 -21.94
N SER A 276 27.96 12.80 -20.62
CA SER A 276 28.54 13.75 -19.68
C SER A 276 29.53 13.12 -18.71
N VAL A 277 30.27 13.96 -18.00
CA VAL A 277 31.22 13.60 -16.95
C VAL A 277 31.13 14.60 -15.80
N THR A 278 31.24 14.12 -14.57
CA THR A 278 31.29 14.97 -13.35
C THR A 278 32.75 15.26 -12.98
N LEU A 279 33.06 16.51 -12.64
CA LEU A 279 34.38 16.93 -12.19
C LEU A 279 34.63 16.49 -10.72
N ALA A 280 35.51 15.49 -10.56
CA ALA A 280 35.71 14.72 -9.32
C ALA A 280 36.70 15.35 -8.33
N SER A 281 37.45 16.37 -8.75
CA SER A 281 38.41 17.13 -7.95
C SER A 281 38.60 18.50 -8.57
N ASP A 282 39.17 19.46 -7.83
CA ASP A 282 39.56 20.75 -8.38
C ASP A 282 40.72 20.60 -9.38
N ALA A 283 40.37 20.28 -10.62
CA ALA A 283 41.30 20.36 -11.74
C ALA A 283 41.56 21.84 -12.02
N GLN A 284 42.82 22.27 -11.90
CA GLN A 284 43.27 23.58 -12.35
C GLN A 284 43.20 23.67 -13.87
N LEU A 285 42.00 23.98 -14.37
CA LEU A 285 41.76 24.52 -15.70
C LEU A 285 41.97 26.05 -15.64
N ASP A 286 42.37 26.65 -16.76
CA ASP A 286 42.73 28.09 -16.84
C ASP A 286 41.63 29.01 -16.27
N ASP A 287 40.37 28.61 -16.46
CA ASP A 287 39.17 29.21 -15.90
C ASP A 287 38.64 28.29 -14.78
N ALA A 288 38.53 28.80 -13.54
CA ALA A 288 38.20 28.01 -12.36
C ALA A 288 36.76 27.46 -12.38
N LEU A 289 36.60 26.20 -12.77
CA LEU A 289 35.30 25.52 -12.77
C LEU A 289 34.90 25.05 -11.36
N PRO A 290 33.63 25.22 -10.94
CA PRO A 290 33.18 24.72 -9.64
C PRO A 290 33.26 23.18 -9.52
N LEU A 291 33.63 22.71 -8.33
CA LEU A 291 33.62 21.29 -7.95
C LEU A 291 32.23 20.66 -8.16
N GLY A 292 32.21 19.40 -8.63
CA GLY A 292 30.98 18.63 -8.80
C GLY A 292 30.15 19.00 -10.04
N ARG A 293 30.66 19.83 -10.96
CA ARG A 293 29.94 20.16 -12.20
C ARG A 293 29.94 19.01 -13.20
N VAL A 294 28.78 18.80 -13.81
CA VAL A 294 28.57 17.89 -14.93
C VAL A 294 28.84 18.65 -16.23
N LEU A 295 29.77 18.16 -17.03
CA LEU A 295 30.23 18.77 -18.28
C LEU A 295 29.99 17.80 -19.45
N PRO A 296 29.68 18.29 -20.67
CA PRO A 296 29.54 17.42 -21.83
C PRO A 296 30.89 16.79 -22.20
N ARG A 297 30.91 15.48 -22.43
CA ARG A 297 32.16 14.78 -22.73
C ARG A 297 32.70 15.19 -24.11
N GLY A 298 34.01 15.43 -24.14
CA GLY A 298 34.81 15.74 -25.30
C GLY A 298 35.15 14.53 -26.17
N ARG A 299 36.12 14.68 -27.06
CA ARG A 299 36.78 13.57 -27.76
C ARG A 299 37.91 12.98 -26.90
N GLY A 300 37.87 11.68 -26.62
CA GLY A 300 38.83 11.05 -25.70
C GLY A 300 38.60 11.51 -24.25
N ASP A 301 39.66 11.91 -23.55
CA ASP A 301 39.64 12.46 -22.19
C ASP A 301 39.66 14.00 -22.19
N THR A 302 38.75 14.58 -22.98
CA THR A 302 38.47 16.02 -22.99
C THR A 302 37.04 16.28 -22.51
N VAL A 303 36.72 17.53 -22.20
CA VAL A 303 35.37 18.03 -21.85
C VAL A 303 35.07 19.30 -22.64
N LEU A 304 33.79 19.59 -22.86
CA LEU A 304 33.36 20.89 -23.37
C LEU A 304 33.17 21.89 -22.22
N VAL A 305 33.68 23.10 -22.41
CA VAL A 305 33.53 24.23 -21.49
C VAL A 305 33.12 25.46 -22.30
N ALA A 306 32.07 26.14 -21.89
CA ALA A 306 31.68 27.43 -22.46
C ALA A 306 32.43 28.58 -21.78
N THR A 307 32.98 29.49 -22.58
CA THR A 307 33.55 30.77 -22.16
C THR A 307 32.84 31.93 -22.89
N ALA A 308 33.27 33.17 -22.63
CA ALA A 308 32.77 34.35 -23.34
C ALA A 308 33.00 34.28 -24.87
N ASP A 309 34.07 33.61 -25.31
CA ASP A 309 34.42 33.43 -26.73
C ASP A 309 33.68 32.25 -27.40
N GLY A 310 32.90 31.48 -26.64
CA GLY A 310 32.20 30.28 -27.10
C GLY A 310 32.70 28.99 -26.44
N VAL A 311 32.45 27.84 -27.07
CA VAL A 311 32.78 26.53 -26.49
C VAL A 311 34.20 26.09 -26.83
N ARG A 312 35.04 25.90 -25.80
CA ARG A 312 36.36 25.25 -25.85
C ARG A 312 36.22 23.75 -25.57
N GLU A 313 37.09 22.92 -26.15
CA GLU A 313 37.24 21.49 -25.80
C GLU A 313 38.60 21.35 -25.06
N LEU A 314 38.56 21.07 -23.76
CA LEU A 314 39.73 21.10 -22.85
C LEU A 314 40.12 19.68 -22.41
N ALA A 315 41.41 19.38 -22.35
CA ALA A 315 41.92 18.13 -21.79
C ALA A 315 41.86 18.15 -20.25
N VAL A 316 41.36 17.06 -19.65
CA VAL A 316 41.28 16.91 -18.19
C VAL A 316 41.92 15.57 -17.82
N PRO A 317 42.75 15.49 -16.76
CA PRO A 317 43.27 14.20 -16.30
C PRO A 317 42.12 13.23 -16.03
N ALA A 318 42.16 12.01 -16.60
CA ALA A 318 41.05 11.05 -16.51
C ALA A 318 40.63 10.74 -15.06
N GLN A 319 41.58 10.75 -14.12
CA GLN A 319 41.36 10.61 -12.68
C GLN A 319 40.49 11.71 -12.03
N ALA A 320 40.37 12.88 -12.67
CA ALA A 320 39.51 13.99 -12.25
C ALA A 320 38.12 13.96 -12.91
N LEU A 321 37.82 12.95 -13.75
CA LEU A 321 36.52 12.78 -14.40
C LEU A 321 35.81 11.52 -13.90
N ARG A 322 34.61 11.68 -13.32
CA ARG A 322 33.65 10.59 -13.07
C ARG A 322 32.70 10.49 -14.26
N SER A 323 32.43 9.29 -14.79
CA SER A 323 31.48 9.12 -15.90
C SER A 323 30.03 9.30 -15.43
N THR A 324 29.19 9.90 -16.28
CA THR A 324 27.77 10.15 -15.98
C THR A 324 26.91 9.79 -17.20
N PRO A 325 25.87 8.95 -17.09
CA PRO A 325 25.42 8.25 -15.88
C PRO A 325 26.40 7.16 -15.41
N ARG A 326 26.29 6.78 -14.13
CA ARG A 326 27.04 5.68 -13.47
C ARG A 326 26.13 4.90 -12.53
N PRO A 327 26.46 3.64 -12.17
CA PRO A 327 25.70 2.89 -11.16
C PRO A 327 25.61 3.65 -9.83
N LEU A 328 24.44 3.59 -9.20
CA LEU A 328 24.22 4.06 -7.83
C LEU A 328 24.61 2.95 -6.86
N THR A 329 25.51 3.23 -5.91
CA THR A 329 25.85 2.35 -4.77
C THR A 329 25.89 3.18 -3.49
N ARG A 330 25.78 2.54 -2.32
CA ARG A 330 25.83 3.25 -1.02
C ARG A 330 27.15 3.99 -0.83
N ARG A 331 28.30 3.35 -1.12
CA ARG A 331 29.63 4.00 -1.11
C ARG A 331 29.67 5.20 -2.03
N ALA A 332 29.32 4.99 -3.31
CA ALA A 332 29.46 6.00 -4.35
C ALA A 332 28.61 7.24 -4.08
N PHE A 333 27.48 7.08 -3.40
CA PHE A 333 26.57 8.15 -3.02
C PHE A 333 27.03 8.90 -1.76
N LEU A 334 27.44 8.19 -0.70
CA LEU A 334 28.02 8.82 0.50
C LEU A 334 29.30 9.61 0.17
N GLU A 335 30.19 9.05 -0.66
CA GLU A 335 31.36 9.75 -1.19
C GLU A 335 31.00 11.07 -1.90
N GLU A 336 29.88 11.13 -2.62
CA GLU A 336 29.47 12.34 -3.34
C GLU A 336 28.73 13.33 -2.45
N ALA A 337 27.92 12.86 -1.51
CA ALA A 337 27.21 13.71 -0.55
C ALA A 337 28.18 14.44 0.39
N PHE A 338 29.14 13.73 1.01
CA PHE A 338 30.05 14.31 2.00
C PHE A 338 31.02 15.37 1.42
N ARG A 339 31.22 15.42 0.09
CA ARG A 339 31.96 16.50 -0.59
C ARG A 339 31.30 17.88 -0.50
N TYR A 340 30.03 17.93 -0.11
CA TYR A 340 29.29 19.17 0.08
C TYR A 340 29.12 19.57 1.55
N LEU A 341 29.65 18.79 2.51
CA LEU A 341 29.62 19.13 3.94
C LEU A 341 30.29 20.50 4.19
N ASP A 342 29.74 21.25 5.15
CA ASP A 342 30.09 22.64 5.49
C ASP A 342 30.02 23.65 4.32
N THR A 343 29.57 23.28 3.11
CA THR A 343 29.32 24.27 2.06
C THR A 343 28.17 25.20 2.48
N PRO A 344 28.26 26.52 2.22
CA PRO A 344 27.27 27.47 2.71
C PRO A 344 25.85 27.18 2.24
N TYR A 345 24.87 27.41 3.10
CA TYR A 345 23.48 27.44 2.71
C TYR A 345 23.24 28.64 1.78
N GLY A 346 22.30 28.49 0.86
CA GLY A 346 21.86 29.60 0.01
C GLY A 346 20.43 29.37 -0.41
N TYR A 347 19.48 30.13 0.14
CA TYR A 347 18.08 30.05 -0.27
C TYR A 347 17.95 30.30 -1.76
N GLY A 348 17.38 29.34 -2.49
CA GLY A 348 17.28 29.40 -3.95
C GLY A 348 18.64 29.43 -4.66
N GLY A 349 19.77 29.07 -4.04
CA GLY A 349 21.11 29.21 -4.61
C GLY A 349 21.73 30.61 -4.45
N THR A 350 21.28 31.40 -3.46
CA THR A 350 21.87 32.70 -3.13
C THR A 350 23.33 32.55 -2.68
N GLY A 351 24.20 33.49 -3.09
CA GLY A 351 25.64 33.44 -2.82
C GLY A 351 26.42 32.31 -3.50
N GLY A 352 25.75 31.47 -4.32
CA GLY A 352 26.31 30.21 -4.80
C GLY A 352 26.30 29.07 -3.77
N GLY A 353 25.66 29.30 -2.61
CA GLY A 353 25.36 28.26 -1.61
C GLY A 353 24.27 27.30 -2.07
N ARG A 354 23.94 26.31 -1.24
CA ARG A 354 22.93 25.28 -1.54
C ARG A 354 21.76 25.35 -0.57
N ASP A 355 20.54 25.38 -1.10
CA ASP A 355 19.37 24.93 -0.31
C ASP A 355 19.29 23.40 -0.31
N CYS A 356 18.48 22.86 0.59
CA CYS A 356 18.31 21.41 0.79
C CYS A 356 18.00 20.65 -0.50
N SER A 357 17.13 21.21 -1.35
CA SER A 357 16.79 20.62 -2.64
C SER A 357 17.86 20.79 -3.72
N ARG A 358 18.65 21.89 -3.72
CA ARG A 358 19.81 22.03 -4.63
C ARG A 358 20.95 21.09 -4.23
N LEU A 359 21.16 20.82 -2.94
CA LEU A 359 22.11 19.82 -2.46
C LEU A 359 21.78 18.44 -3.02
N MET A 360 20.53 17.98 -2.87
CA MET A 360 20.10 16.69 -3.43
C MET A 360 20.25 16.67 -4.96
N LEU A 361 19.86 17.74 -5.65
CA LEU A 361 20.00 17.83 -7.11
C LEU A 361 21.47 17.67 -7.55
N ASP A 362 22.42 18.37 -6.94
CA ASP A 362 23.85 18.25 -7.29
C ASP A 362 24.41 16.83 -7.06
N VAL A 363 24.05 16.16 -5.95
CA VAL A 363 24.55 14.81 -5.63
C VAL A 363 24.00 13.77 -6.61
N PHE A 364 22.68 13.77 -6.84
CA PHE A 364 22.01 12.83 -7.74
C PHE A 364 22.37 13.04 -9.22
N GLU A 365 22.69 14.26 -9.64
CA GLU A 365 23.14 14.53 -11.01
C GLU A 365 24.44 13.80 -11.36
N SER A 366 25.34 13.57 -10.39
CA SER A 366 26.59 12.84 -10.64
C SER A 366 26.37 11.40 -11.15
N PHE A 367 25.20 10.82 -10.83
CA PHE A 367 24.74 9.50 -11.30
C PHE A 367 23.94 9.57 -12.60
N GLY A 368 23.53 10.77 -13.01
CA GLY A 368 22.63 11.03 -14.12
C GLY A 368 21.15 10.99 -13.73
N ILE A 369 20.80 11.05 -12.43
CA ILE A 369 19.41 11.06 -11.96
C ILE A 369 18.87 12.50 -11.99
N ALA A 370 17.85 12.74 -12.81
CA ALA A 370 17.34 14.07 -13.14
C ALA A 370 16.30 14.56 -12.10
N LEU A 371 16.74 14.88 -10.88
CA LEU A 371 15.82 15.32 -9.81
C LEU A 371 15.11 16.66 -10.12
N PRO A 372 13.84 16.83 -9.72
CA PRO A 372 13.14 18.12 -9.73
C PRO A 372 13.84 19.17 -8.86
N ARG A 373 13.50 20.46 -9.02
CA ARG A 373 14.16 21.56 -8.28
C ARG A 373 13.70 21.75 -6.82
N HIS A 374 12.46 21.38 -6.48
CA HIS A 374 11.88 21.65 -5.17
C HIS A 374 11.67 20.37 -4.36
N SER A 375 11.83 20.46 -3.04
CA SER A 375 11.78 19.32 -2.09
C SER A 375 10.52 18.45 -2.25
N ALA A 376 9.34 19.07 -2.32
CA ALA A 376 8.05 18.37 -2.46
C ALA A 376 7.90 17.59 -3.79
N TRP A 377 8.67 17.95 -4.82
CA TRP A 377 8.73 17.18 -6.07
C TRP A 377 9.81 16.09 -5.99
N GLN A 378 10.96 16.38 -5.37
CA GLN A 378 12.00 15.37 -5.10
C GLN A 378 11.46 14.22 -4.23
N ALA A 379 10.56 14.51 -3.30
CA ALA A 379 9.82 13.55 -2.48
C ALA A 379 8.91 12.58 -3.26
N ARG A 380 8.80 12.74 -4.59
CA ARG A 380 7.99 11.91 -5.50
C ARG A 380 8.78 11.48 -6.75
N ALA A 381 10.11 11.47 -6.64
CA ALA A 381 11.06 11.25 -7.75
C ALA A 381 11.93 9.97 -7.62
N GLY A 382 11.73 9.16 -6.57
CA GLY A 382 12.47 7.90 -6.34
C GLY A 382 11.96 6.70 -7.14
N SER A 383 12.52 5.52 -6.86
CA SER A 383 11.95 4.21 -7.24
C SER A 383 10.54 4.06 -6.69
N TYR A 384 10.33 4.50 -5.44
CA TYR A 384 9.05 4.61 -4.77
C TYR A 384 9.09 5.68 -3.66
N SER A 385 7.92 6.04 -3.12
CA SER A 385 7.78 6.87 -1.93
C SER A 385 6.77 6.27 -0.95
N ILE A 386 6.86 6.62 0.32
CA ILE A 386 5.96 6.17 1.39
C ILE A 386 5.36 7.42 2.04
N ASP A 387 4.04 7.52 2.11
CA ASP A 387 3.39 8.56 2.92
C ASP A 387 3.35 8.14 4.40
N VAL A 388 3.80 9.04 5.27
CA VAL A 388 3.91 8.83 6.72
C VAL A 388 3.31 9.99 7.51
N ALA A 389 2.52 10.86 6.88
CA ALA A 389 1.89 12.00 7.54
C ALA A 389 0.92 11.59 8.67
N SER A 390 0.32 10.40 8.58
CA SER A 390 -0.58 9.82 9.59
C SER A 390 0.06 8.73 10.46
N ALA A 391 1.36 8.44 10.29
CA ALA A 391 2.06 7.42 11.08
C ALA A 391 2.38 7.93 12.49
N SER A 392 2.47 7.02 13.46
CA SER A 392 3.09 7.31 14.77
C SER A 392 4.60 7.54 14.61
N GLU A 393 5.25 8.16 15.60
CA GLU A 393 6.70 8.39 15.54
C GLU A 393 7.48 7.06 15.44
N THR A 394 7.07 6.04 16.22
CA THR A 394 7.62 4.68 16.19
C THR A 394 7.45 4.01 14.82
N GLU A 395 6.26 4.09 14.22
CA GLU A 395 5.99 3.48 12.91
C GLU A 395 6.73 4.23 11.78
N ARG A 396 6.84 5.56 11.89
CA ARG A 396 7.63 6.37 10.97
C ARG A 396 9.12 6.00 11.03
N LEU A 397 9.69 5.81 12.24
CA LEU A 397 11.06 5.34 12.40
C LEU A 397 11.26 3.93 11.82
N PHE A 398 10.33 3.00 12.06
CA PHE A 398 10.38 1.67 11.44
C PHE A 398 10.36 1.74 9.91
N LEU A 399 9.47 2.55 9.34
CA LEU A 399 9.37 2.75 7.89
C LEU A 399 10.62 3.41 7.28
N ILE A 400 11.30 4.29 8.03
CA ILE A 400 12.58 4.90 7.62
C ILE A 400 13.69 3.84 7.59
N ASP A 401 13.81 3.00 8.63
CA ASP A 401 14.83 1.95 8.68
C ASP A 401 14.58 0.87 7.61
N ALA A 402 13.35 0.37 7.48
CA ALA A 402 12.98 -0.60 6.45
C ALA A 402 13.13 -0.05 5.02
N ALA A 403 13.06 1.27 4.83
CA ALA A 403 13.40 1.92 3.56
C ALA A 403 14.93 2.00 3.32
N ALA A 404 15.74 2.16 4.36
CA ALA A 404 17.21 2.22 4.26
C ALA A 404 17.84 0.88 3.84
N GLU A 405 17.22 -0.25 4.23
CA GLU A 405 17.57 -1.57 3.70
C GLU A 405 17.46 -1.66 2.17
N ARG A 406 16.52 -0.91 1.56
CA ARG A 406 16.21 -0.98 0.13
C ARG A 406 16.95 0.02 -0.75
N GLY A 407 17.60 1.04 -0.18
CA GLY A 407 18.45 1.94 -0.96
C GLY A 407 18.78 3.27 -0.28
N ILE A 408 19.03 4.29 -1.10
CA ILE A 408 19.27 5.65 -0.61
C ILE A 408 17.93 6.28 -0.24
N VAL A 409 17.80 6.77 1.00
CA VAL A 409 16.56 7.33 1.54
C VAL A 409 16.64 8.86 1.66
N LEU A 410 15.64 9.54 1.09
CA LEU A 410 15.37 10.95 1.35
C LEU A 410 14.15 11.10 2.26
N LEU A 411 14.26 12.00 3.23
CA LEU A 411 13.23 12.35 4.19
C LEU A 411 12.70 13.75 3.86
N HIS A 412 11.41 13.86 3.58
CA HIS A 412 10.74 15.12 3.29
C HIS A 412 9.86 15.54 4.47
N LEU A 413 9.84 16.84 4.72
CA LEU A 413 8.86 17.53 5.55
C LEU A 413 8.49 18.86 4.87
N PRO A 414 7.34 19.49 5.15
CA PRO A 414 6.90 20.68 4.42
C PRO A 414 7.95 21.81 4.42
N GLY A 415 8.56 22.03 3.25
CA GLY A 415 9.60 23.05 3.02
C GLY A 415 11.05 22.59 3.15
N HIS A 416 11.34 21.32 3.46
CA HIS A 416 12.71 20.81 3.65
C HIS A 416 12.89 19.39 3.07
N ILE A 417 14.13 18.99 2.82
CA ILE A 417 14.48 17.61 2.43
C ILE A 417 15.87 17.24 2.93
N MET A 418 16.03 16.00 3.39
CA MET A 418 17.24 15.51 4.04
C MET A 418 17.64 14.15 3.49
N LEU A 419 18.95 13.87 3.43
CA LEU A 419 19.47 12.53 3.19
C LEU A 419 19.52 11.77 4.52
N TYR A 420 18.84 10.63 4.63
CA TYR A 420 19.02 9.74 5.79
C TYR A 420 20.38 9.04 5.70
N LEU A 421 21.12 8.98 6.80
CA LEU A 421 22.43 8.32 6.89
C LEU A 421 22.34 6.93 7.55
N GLY A 422 21.20 6.60 8.16
CA GLY A 422 21.03 5.44 9.03
C GLY A 422 21.08 5.83 10.51
N ARG A 423 21.26 4.82 11.36
CA ARG A 423 21.43 4.99 12.81
C ARG A 423 22.91 5.08 13.19
N ASP A 424 23.21 5.89 14.19
CA ASP A 424 24.56 6.04 14.74
C ASP A 424 24.96 4.86 15.68
N GLN A 425 26.05 4.99 16.43
CA GLN A 425 26.45 3.98 17.44
C GLN A 425 25.56 3.96 18.70
N GLY A 426 24.82 5.04 18.98
CA GLY A 426 23.78 5.11 20.01
C GLY A 426 22.39 4.77 19.50
N GLU A 427 22.28 4.19 18.30
CA GLU A 427 21.04 3.91 17.57
C GLU A 427 20.14 5.14 17.29
N ARG A 428 20.67 6.37 17.37
CA ARG A 428 19.95 7.61 16.99
C ARG A 428 19.85 7.74 15.47
N PRO A 429 18.69 8.13 14.92
CA PRO A 429 18.54 8.34 13.48
C PRO A 429 19.20 9.66 13.04
N MET A 430 20.11 9.60 12.07
CA MET A 430 20.90 10.76 11.62
C MET A 430 20.64 11.11 10.16
N ALA A 431 20.78 12.39 9.80
CA ALA A 431 20.58 12.88 8.45
C ALA A 431 21.59 13.98 8.05
N MET A 432 21.92 14.04 6.76
CA MET A 432 22.72 15.10 6.14
C MET A 432 21.83 16.04 5.31
N HIS A 433 21.96 17.35 5.51
CA HIS A 433 21.10 18.34 4.85
C HIS A 433 21.69 19.74 4.82
N ALA A 434 21.24 20.57 3.88
CA ALA A 434 21.56 22.00 3.84
C ALA A 434 20.51 22.78 4.63
N LEU A 435 20.89 23.34 5.78
CA LEU A 435 19.99 23.93 6.75
C LEU A 435 20.21 25.45 6.86
N ALA A 436 19.12 26.22 6.76
CA ALA A 436 19.12 27.65 7.11
C ALA A 436 19.11 27.82 8.63
N GLU A 437 18.09 27.27 9.29
CA GLU A 437 17.79 27.54 10.69
C GLU A 437 17.07 26.37 11.39
N TYR A 438 17.23 26.29 12.70
CA TYR A 438 16.42 25.43 13.58
C TYR A 438 16.12 26.17 14.91
N LYS A 439 15.22 25.64 15.72
CA LYS A 439 15.02 26.11 17.11
C LYS A 439 15.50 25.06 18.10
N ALA A 440 16.01 25.51 19.25
CA ALA A 440 16.25 24.65 20.40
C ALA A 440 15.88 25.38 21.69
N ARG A 441 15.46 24.62 22.69
CA ARG A 441 15.06 25.13 24.01
C ARG A 441 16.27 25.52 24.85
N CYS A 442 16.14 26.59 25.63
CA CYS A 442 17.21 27.08 26.48
C CYS A 442 17.41 26.17 27.72
N PRO A 443 18.66 25.76 28.08
CA PRO A 443 18.89 24.76 29.15
C PRO A 443 18.47 25.16 30.57
N ALA A 444 18.13 26.43 30.81
CA ALA A 444 17.83 26.99 32.14
C ALA A 444 16.51 27.79 32.21
N ASP A 445 15.77 27.90 31.11
CA ASP A 445 14.58 28.76 30.97
C ASP A 445 13.46 28.02 30.20
N GLU A 446 12.23 28.55 30.25
CA GLU A 446 11.14 28.10 29.35
C GLU A 446 11.23 28.70 27.93
N GLY A 447 12.30 29.44 27.63
CA GLY A 447 12.50 30.10 26.33
C GLY A 447 13.16 29.23 25.25
N GLU A 448 13.15 29.77 24.03
CA GLU A 448 13.70 29.14 22.82
C GLU A 448 14.66 30.10 22.10
N THR A 449 15.72 29.56 21.51
CA THR A 449 16.62 30.28 20.61
C THR A 449 16.45 29.77 19.18
N LEU A 450 16.31 30.70 18.22
CA LEU A 450 16.47 30.40 16.80
C LEU A 450 17.96 30.39 16.44
N PHE A 451 18.46 29.25 15.97
CA PHE A 451 19.85 29.07 15.56
C PHE A 451 19.98 29.13 14.04
N TYR A 452 20.75 30.09 13.53
CA TYR A 452 21.16 30.15 12.13
C TYR A 452 22.30 29.16 11.87
N ALA A 453 22.01 28.11 11.12
CA ALA A 453 22.96 27.06 10.76
C ALA A 453 23.76 27.41 9.50
N ASP A 454 23.07 27.99 8.51
CA ASP A 454 23.56 28.51 7.23
C ASP A 454 24.61 27.66 6.49
N ARG A 455 24.53 26.32 6.60
CA ARG A 455 25.44 25.38 5.92
C ARG A 455 24.84 24.00 5.68
N VAL A 456 25.56 23.19 4.90
CA VAL A 456 25.37 21.73 4.85
C VAL A 456 25.99 21.09 6.09
N LEU A 457 25.21 20.29 6.81
CA LEU A 457 25.61 19.66 8.07
C LEU A 457 25.02 18.25 8.22
N VAL A 458 25.47 17.55 9.27
CA VAL A 458 24.82 16.36 9.81
C VAL A 458 24.10 16.74 11.11
N SER A 459 22.90 16.21 11.33
CA SER A 459 22.19 16.27 12.62
C SER A 459 21.44 14.96 12.89
N ASP A 460 20.94 14.80 14.11
CA ASP A 460 19.86 13.86 14.38
C ASP A 460 18.52 14.34 13.77
N LEU A 461 17.47 13.52 13.92
CA LEU A 461 16.08 13.90 13.63
C LEU A 461 15.33 14.49 14.84
N GLU A 462 16.01 14.63 15.98
CA GLU A 462 15.47 15.19 17.23
C GLU A 462 15.53 16.72 17.23
N LEU A 463 16.36 17.31 16.37
CA LEU A 463 16.56 18.75 16.22
C LEU A 463 15.21 19.50 16.08
N GLY A 464 14.87 20.26 17.13
CA GLY A 464 13.60 21.00 17.24
C GLY A 464 12.63 20.46 18.30
N ARG A 465 12.89 19.30 18.92
CA ARG A 465 12.05 18.76 20.02
C ARG A 465 11.92 19.77 21.17
N ASP A 466 10.77 19.75 21.83
CA ASP A 466 10.38 20.67 22.91
C ASP A 466 10.39 22.17 22.51
N THR A 467 10.23 22.48 21.22
CA THR A 467 10.02 23.85 20.70
C THR A 467 8.78 23.97 19.82
N GLU A 468 8.33 25.20 19.54
CA GLU A 468 7.19 25.48 18.64
C GLU A 468 7.34 24.88 17.22
N LYS A 469 8.59 24.62 16.80
CA LYS A 469 8.90 24.03 15.48
C LYS A 469 8.91 22.50 15.49
N THR A 470 8.88 21.87 16.66
CA THR A 470 8.95 20.42 16.95
C THR A 470 10.11 19.67 16.26
N ALA A 471 10.33 18.41 16.63
CA ALA A 471 11.42 17.60 16.07
C ALA A 471 11.22 17.35 14.56
N PHE A 472 12.30 17.11 13.82
CA PHE A 472 12.17 16.71 12.41
C PHE A 472 11.43 15.37 12.27
N ILE A 473 11.62 14.40 13.18
CA ILE A 473 10.92 13.10 13.13
C ILE A 473 9.40 13.22 13.32
N GLU A 474 8.93 14.22 14.06
CA GLU A 474 7.49 14.51 14.20
C GLU A 474 6.87 15.07 12.91
N ARG A 475 7.69 15.68 12.05
CA ARG A 475 7.25 16.50 10.90
C ARG A 475 7.47 15.88 9.53
N ILE A 476 8.23 14.78 9.43
CA ILE A 476 8.43 14.04 8.18
C ILE A 476 7.08 13.48 7.70
N ASP A 477 6.66 13.91 6.52
CA ASP A 477 5.41 13.51 5.88
C ASP A 477 5.61 12.44 4.80
N ARG A 478 6.82 12.34 4.21
CA ARG A 478 7.12 11.41 3.13
C ARG A 478 8.56 10.91 3.13
N ILE A 479 8.71 9.61 2.92
CA ILE A 479 9.99 8.91 2.74
C ILE A 479 10.13 8.59 1.24
N THR A 480 11.31 8.75 0.65
CA THR A 480 11.56 8.49 -0.78
C THR A 480 12.79 7.61 -0.96
N VAL A 481 12.72 6.56 -1.77
CA VAL A 481 13.79 5.56 -1.90
C VAL A 481 14.33 5.50 -3.32
N PHE A 482 15.65 5.51 -3.46
CA PHE A 482 16.38 5.29 -4.71
C PHE A 482 17.18 4.00 -4.58
N GLY A 483 16.63 2.92 -5.14
CA GLY A 483 17.16 1.56 -5.02
C GLY A 483 16.16 0.50 -5.46
N GLU A 484 16.14 -0.62 -4.73
CA GLU A 484 15.37 -1.83 -4.99
C GLU A 484 13.84 -1.61 -5.03
N ALA A 485 13.10 -2.66 -5.36
CA ALA A 485 11.66 -2.73 -5.10
C ALA A 485 11.37 -2.77 -3.58
N PRO A 486 10.20 -2.27 -3.13
CA PRO A 486 9.81 -2.35 -1.72
C PRO A 486 9.69 -3.81 -1.25
N GLY A 487 10.20 -4.08 -0.04
CA GLY A 487 10.09 -5.38 0.61
C GLY A 487 8.69 -5.66 1.19
N PRO A 488 8.43 -6.87 1.71
CA PRO A 488 7.19 -7.24 2.39
C PRO A 488 6.79 -6.25 3.49
N GLU A 489 7.79 -5.69 4.16
CA GLU A 489 7.67 -4.68 5.23
C GLU A 489 7.00 -3.41 4.71
N LEU A 490 7.26 -3.03 3.46
CA LEU A 490 6.83 -1.77 2.85
C LEU A 490 5.66 -1.93 1.87
N ALA A 491 5.25 -3.17 1.58
CA ALA A 491 4.34 -3.50 0.47
C ALA A 491 2.96 -2.83 0.55
N GLY A 492 2.45 -2.54 1.76
CA GLY A 492 1.17 -1.83 1.96
C GLY A 492 1.30 -0.32 2.22
N SER A 493 2.50 0.25 2.09
CA SER A 493 2.73 1.70 2.26
C SER A 493 3.52 2.37 1.12
N ALA A 494 4.14 1.61 0.21
CA ALA A 494 4.96 2.15 -0.87
C ALA A 494 4.15 2.49 -2.15
N GLU A 495 4.06 3.78 -2.48
CA GLU A 495 3.67 4.30 -3.80
C GLU A 495 4.84 4.13 -4.77
N LEU A 496 4.79 3.11 -5.65
CA LEU A 496 5.75 2.94 -6.74
C LEU A 496 5.71 4.15 -7.71
N ARG A 497 6.86 4.49 -8.32
CA ARG A 497 6.87 5.41 -9.46
C ARG A 497 5.99 4.88 -10.61
N PRO A 498 5.47 5.74 -11.51
CA PRO A 498 4.89 5.27 -12.77
C PRO A 498 5.92 4.49 -13.60
N ALA A 499 5.44 3.58 -14.44
CA ALA A 499 6.27 2.96 -15.48
C ALA A 499 6.69 4.00 -16.53
N ALA A 500 7.90 3.87 -17.05
CA ALA A 500 8.39 4.68 -18.16
C ALA A 500 7.61 4.36 -19.45
N PRO A 501 7.30 5.36 -20.31
CA PRO A 501 6.51 5.14 -21.52
C PRO A 501 7.15 4.13 -22.49
N MET A 502 6.48 3.01 -22.72
CA MET A 502 6.96 1.97 -23.66
C MET A 502 6.77 2.38 -25.13
N SER A 503 7.80 2.15 -25.94
CA SER A 503 7.80 2.42 -27.38
C SER A 503 7.57 1.16 -28.21
N ALA A 504 6.91 1.31 -29.37
CA ALA A 504 6.54 0.19 -30.24
C ALA A 504 7.76 -0.67 -30.68
N PRO A 505 7.83 -1.96 -30.32
CA PRO A 505 8.95 -2.82 -30.67
C PRO A 505 8.99 -3.02 -32.19
N ALA A 506 10.20 -2.95 -32.76
CA ALA A 506 10.44 -3.20 -34.18
C ALA A 506 9.76 -4.51 -34.62
N LYS A 507 9.25 -4.58 -35.86
CA LYS A 507 8.25 -5.59 -36.29
C LYS A 507 8.60 -7.08 -36.00
N ARG A 508 9.85 -7.44 -35.76
CA ARG A 508 10.31 -8.81 -35.40
C ARG A 508 10.67 -9.03 -33.91
N ALA A 509 10.63 -7.99 -33.08
CA ALA A 509 11.12 -7.99 -31.69
C ALA A 509 10.06 -8.37 -30.64
N CYS A 510 8.76 -8.16 -30.90
CA CYS A 510 7.70 -8.71 -30.05
C CYS A 510 7.73 -10.24 -30.11
N ARG A 511 8.29 -10.83 -29.06
CA ARG A 511 8.37 -12.26 -28.70
C ARG A 511 8.08 -12.33 -27.19
N ARG A 512 7.69 -13.50 -26.69
CA ARG A 512 7.52 -13.72 -25.25
C ARG A 512 8.89 -13.58 -24.55
N SER A 513 9.05 -12.54 -23.75
CA SER A 513 10.14 -12.40 -22.78
C SER A 513 9.88 -13.30 -21.57
N GLY A 514 10.88 -13.50 -20.71
CA GLY A 514 10.70 -14.17 -19.42
C GLY A 514 10.31 -13.18 -18.33
N GLY A 515 9.62 -13.66 -17.29
CA GLY A 515 9.28 -12.89 -16.08
C GLY A 515 7.83 -12.40 -16.00
N ALA A 516 7.09 -12.39 -17.11
CA ALA A 516 5.64 -12.16 -17.12
C ALA A 516 4.97 -12.87 -18.30
N GLU A 517 3.67 -13.11 -18.18
CA GLU A 517 2.80 -13.61 -19.25
C GLU A 517 1.67 -12.61 -19.55
N LEU A 518 1.20 -12.60 -20.80
CA LEU A 518 -0.01 -11.88 -21.21
C LEU A 518 -1.13 -12.85 -21.55
N PHE A 519 -2.35 -12.49 -21.15
CA PHE A 519 -3.58 -13.17 -21.49
C PHE A 519 -4.61 -12.18 -22.04
N VAL A 520 -5.42 -12.66 -22.98
CA VAL A 520 -6.37 -11.83 -23.74
C VAL A 520 -7.76 -12.44 -23.66
N THR A 521 -8.75 -11.57 -23.47
CA THR A 521 -10.17 -11.95 -23.39
C THR A 521 -11.01 -10.93 -24.19
N PRO A 522 -12.04 -11.36 -24.93
CA PRO A 522 -12.48 -12.75 -25.14
C PRO A 522 -11.51 -13.57 -26.02
N ALA A 523 -11.67 -14.90 -26.05
CA ALA A 523 -10.84 -15.85 -26.80
C ALA A 523 -10.82 -15.61 -28.33
N GLN A 524 -11.80 -14.88 -28.85
CA GLN A 524 -11.83 -14.34 -30.20
C GLN A 524 -12.17 -12.84 -30.13
N PRO A 525 -11.17 -11.95 -29.99
CA PRO A 525 -11.41 -10.51 -29.87
C PRO A 525 -12.10 -9.92 -31.10
N ASP A 526 -13.07 -9.04 -30.87
CA ASP A 526 -13.83 -8.34 -31.90
C ASP A 526 -14.22 -6.93 -31.45
N SER A 527 -14.54 -6.06 -32.40
CA SER A 527 -14.82 -4.64 -32.16
C SER A 527 -16.19 -4.33 -31.55
N GLY A 528 -16.98 -5.34 -31.19
CA GLY A 528 -18.28 -5.20 -30.53
C GLY A 528 -18.27 -5.45 -29.02
N ARG A 529 -17.12 -5.87 -28.45
CA ARG A 529 -16.95 -6.19 -27.03
C ARG A 529 -15.64 -5.62 -26.49
N PRO A 530 -15.50 -5.34 -25.18
CA PRO A 530 -14.25 -4.89 -24.60
C PRO A 530 -13.11 -5.86 -24.84
N LEU A 531 -11.98 -5.35 -25.34
CA LEU A 531 -10.71 -6.07 -25.33
C LEU A 531 -10.09 -5.88 -23.95
N ARG A 532 -10.08 -6.93 -23.11
CA ARG A 532 -9.32 -6.92 -21.86
C ARG A 532 -8.01 -7.69 -22.02
N VAL A 533 -6.96 -7.17 -21.40
CA VAL A 533 -5.62 -7.75 -21.35
C VAL A 533 -5.23 -7.89 -19.88
N VAL A 534 -4.79 -9.09 -19.51
CA VAL A 534 -4.33 -9.41 -18.17
C VAL A 534 -2.85 -9.76 -18.24
N ALA A 535 -2.02 -9.12 -17.42
CA ALA A 535 -0.62 -9.51 -17.22
C ALA A 535 -0.46 -10.19 -15.86
N THR A 536 0.37 -11.24 -15.82
CA THR A 536 0.68 -11.99 -14.60
C THR A 536 2.20 -12.15 -14.46
N ALA A 537 2.74 -11.91 -13.26
CA ALA A 537 4.15 -12.14 -12.96
C ALA A 537 4.33 -12.92 -11.64
N SER A 538 5.12 -13.99 -11.65
CA SER A 538 5.35 -14.82 -10.45
C SER A 538 6.26 -14.12 -9.41
N GLU A 539 7.02 -13.12 -9.84
CA GLU A 539 7.90 -12.26 -9.03
C GLU A 539 7.45 -10.80 -9.15
N ASN A 540 7.82 -9.94 -8.19
CA ASN A 540 7.45 -8.52 -8.20
C ASN A 540 8.06 -7.83 -9.43
N PRO A 541 7.25 -7.28 -10.37
CA PRO A 541 7.80 -6.67 -11.57
C PRO A 541 8.34 -5.25 -11.35
N GLY A 542 8.18 -4.69 -10.14
CA GLY A 542 8.45 -3.28 -9.87
C GLY A 542 7.46 -2.37 -10.61
N PRO A 543 7.86 -1.13 -10.94
CA PRO A 543 7.08 -0.25 -11.81
C PRO A 543 6.84 -0.91 -13.18
N ALA A 544 5.58 -1.21 -13.51
CA ALA A 544 5.22 -1.79 -14.80
C ALA A 544 3.81 -1.35 -15.21
N ALA A 545 3.55 -1.26 -16.53
CA ALA A 545 2.23 -0.89 -17.05
C ALA A 545 1.87 -1.72 -18.29
N ILE A 546 0.56 -1.89 -18.55
CA ILE A 546 0.05 -2.43 -19.80
C ILE A 546 -0.07 -1.30 -20.83
N THR A 547 0.62 -1.43 -21.97
CA THR A 547 0.49 -0.53 -23.12
C THR A 547 -0.06 -1.29 -24.32
N LEU A 548 -1.08 -0.73 -24.98
CA LEU A 548 -1.79 -1.33 -26.10
C LEU A 548 -1.60 -0.46 -27.34
N ILE A 549 -0.87 -0.96 -28.33
CA ILE A 549 -0.63 -0.26 -29.60
C ILE A 549 -1.69 -0.70 -30.61
N ASP A 550 -2.42 0.26 -31.17
CA ASP A 550 -3.55 0.03 -32.05
C ASP A 550 -3.15 -0.21 -33.52
N PRO A 551 -4.10 -0.55 -34.42
CA PRO A 551 -3.81 -0.82 -35.83
C PRO A 551 -3.31 0.38 -36.64
N SER A 552 -3.41 1.62 -36.13
CA SER A 552 -2.82 2.83 -36.72
C SER A 552 -1.38 3.07 -36.26
N GLY A 553 -0.98 2.46 -35.14
CA GLY A 553 0.31 2.64 -34.50
C GLY A 553 0.28 3.57 -33.27
N THR A 554 -0.89 4.08 -32.88
CA THR A 554 -1.05 4.88 -31.65
C THR A 554 -0.96 3.98 -30.43
N ALA A 555 -0.15 4.39 -29.45
CA ALA A 555 -0.04 3.71 -28.15
C ALA A 555 -1.10 4.22 -27.17
N HIS A 556 -1.78 3.30 -26.50
CA HIS A 556 -2.79 3.57 -25.49
C HIS A 556 -2.33 3.00 -24.15
N THR A 557 -2.34 3.82 -23.10
CA THR A 557 -2.12 3.40 -21.70
C THR A 557 -3.44 3.47 -20.95
N PRO A 558 -4.33 2.46 -21.09
CA PRO A 558 -5.60 2.43 -20.37
C PRO A 558 -5.41 2.42 -18.85
N ALA A 559 -6.44 2.84 -18.12
CA ALA A 559 -6.50 2.63 -16.68
C ALA A 559 -6.41 1.12 -16.37
N MET A 560 -5.63 0.78 -15.34
CA MET A 560 -5.22 -0.58 -15.04
C MET A 560 -5.49 -0.86 -13.56
N VAL A 561 -6.20 -1.95 -13.27
CA VAL A 561 -6.30 -2.49 -11.92
C VAL A 561 -5.05 -3.31 -11.65
N GLN A 562 -4.25 -2.89 -10.67
CA GLN A 562 -3.18 -3.69 -10.10
C GLN A 562 -3.71 -4.43 -8.87
N LEU A 563 -3.43 -5.72 -8.79
CA LEU A 563 -3.75 -6.59 -7.66
C LEU A 563 -2.53 -6.74 -6.73
N GLY A 564 -2.68 -7.49 -5.65
CA GLY A 564 -1.58 -7.90 -4.77
C GLY A 564 -0.65 -8.93 -5.44
N GLY A 565 0.19 -9.57 -4.62
CA GLY A 565 1.06 -10.66 -5.06
C GLY A 565 2.03 -11.15 -3.99
N PRO A 566 2.74 -12.27 -4.24
CA PRO A 566 2.74 -13.04 -5.49
C PRO A 566 1.52 -13.97 -5.63
N PRO A 567 1.16 -14.38 -6.85
CA PRO A 567 1.60 -13.81 -8.13
C PRO A 567 1.00 -12.41 -8.32
N TYR A 568 1.68 -11.53 -9.06
CA TYR A 568 1.28 -10.14 -9.28
C TYR A 568 0.36 -10.02 -10.49
N GLY A 569 -0.85 -9.50 -10.28
CA GLY A 569 -1.89 -9.38 -11.31
C GLY A 569 -2.12 -7.94 -11.79
N TYR A 570 -2.30 -7.78 -13.10
CA TYR A 570 -2.60 -6.49 -13.74
C TYR A 570 -3.70 -6.66 -14.78
N VAL A 571 -4.78 -5.89 -14.69
CA VAL A 571 -5.95 -5.98 -15.59
C VAL A 571 -6.23 -4.63 -16.23
N ALA A 572 -6.25 -4.56 -17.56
CA ALA A 572 -6.60 -3.35 -18.29
C ALA A 572 -7.55 -3.66 -19.47
N ALA A 573 -8.35 -2.68 -19.89
CA ALA A 573 -9.37 -2.88 -20.93
C ALA A 573 -9.50 -1.69 -21.91
N ILE A 574 -9.95 -1.99 -23.12
CA ILE A 574 -10.40 -1.05 -24.14
C ILE A 574 -11.83 -1.42 -24.53
N GLU A 575 -12.80 -0.60 -24.13
CA GLU A 575 -14.24 -0.89 -24.29
C GLU A 575 -14.70 -1.04 -25.74
N ALA A 576 -14.09 -0.29 -26.66
CA ALA A 576 -14.45 -0.26 -28.09
C ALA A 576 -13.19 -0.41 -28.97
N PRO A 577 -12.62 -1.63 -29.10
CA PRO A 577 -11.35 -1.83 -29.77
C PRO A 577 -11.48 -1.79 -31.29
N ALA A 578 -10.69 -0.95 -31.95
CA ALA A 578 -10.64 -0.86 -33.40
C ALA A 578 -10.26 -2.20 -34.06
N ALA A 579 -10.98 -2.61 -35.11
CA ALA A 579 -10.73 -3.87 -35.81
C ALA A 579 -9.39 -3.82 -36.58
N GLY A 580 -8.47 -4.73 -36.27
CA GLY A 580 -7.14 -4.78 -36.87
C GLY A 580 -6.19 -5.70 -36.09
N THR A 581 -4.88 -5.40 -36.16
CA THR A 581 -3.87 -6.08 -35.34
C THR A 581 -3.34 -5.09 -34.31
N TRP A 582 -3.58 -5.39 -33.03
CA TRP A 582 -3.01 -4.67 -31.90
C TRP A 582 -1.71 -5.34 -31.45
N THR A 583 -0.86 -4.62 -30.74
CA THR A 583 0.27 -5.19 -29.98
C THR A 583 0.11 -4.80 -28.52
N ALA A 584 -0.05 -5.79 -27.64
CA ALA A 584 -0.06 -5.60 -26.19
C ALA A 584 1.35 -5.79 -25.63
N MET A 585 1.71 -4.95 -24.67
CA MET A 585 3.02 -4.92 -24.02
C MET A 585 2.84 -4.74 -22.51
N PHE A 586 3.69 -5.38 -21.73
CA PHE A 586 3.82 -5.17 -20.29
C PHE A 586 5.29 -4.99 -19.92
N GLY A 587 5.61 -3.97 -19.12
CA GLY A 587 6.99 -3.59 -18.80
C GLY A 587 7.15 -2.11 -18.42
N ASP A 588 8.39 -1.65 -18.47
CA ASP A 588 8.86 -0.33 -18.04
C ASP A 588 9.82 0.25 -19.11
N GLY A 589 9.41 1.27 -19.86
CA GLY A 589 10.29 1.94 -20.84
C GLY A 589 10.87 1.01 -21.94
N ASP A 590 12.15 0.66 -21.82
CA ASP A 590 12.85 -0.30 -22.69
C ASP A 590 12.83 -1.76 -22.17
N GLU A 591 12.43 -1.97 -20.92
CA GLU A 591 12.35 -3.26 -20.24
C GLU A 591 11.01 -3.96 -20.53
N LEU A 592 10.93 -4.61 -21.70
CA LEU A 592 9.75 -5.33 -22.16
C LEU A 592 9.63 -6.72 -21.50
N ARG A 593 8.80 -6.84 -20.46
CA ARG A 593 8.59 -8.09 -19.68
C ARG A 593 7.67 -9.10 -20.36
N ALA A 594 6.66 -8.65 -21.11
CA ALA A 594 5.84 -9.51 -21.95
C ALA A 594 5.28 -8.77 -23.19
N CYS A 595 5.05 -9.48 -24.29
CA CYS A 595 4.52 -8.90 -25.53
C CYS A 595 3.69 -9.90 -26.35
N GLU A 596 2.49 -9.50 -26.77
CA GLU A 596 1.56 -10.31 -27.58
C GLU A 596 0.99 -9.49 -28.76
N ARG A 597 0.57 -10.18 -29.83
CA ARG A 597 -0.17 -9.56 -30.95
C ARG A 597 -1.59 -10.09 -31.06
N ILE A 598 -2.55 -9.17 -31.00
CA ILE A 598 -3.96 -9.47 -30.83
C ILE A 598 -4.70 -9.12 -32.12
N ARG A 599 -5.49 -10.05 -32.67
CA ARG A 599 -6.24 -9.84 -33.92
C ARG A 599 -7.73 -9.57 -33.64
N VAL A 600 -8.06 -8.29 -33.46
CA VAL A 600 -9.45 -7.81 -33.26
C VAL A 600 -10.23 -7.87 -34.58
N ARG A 601 -11.31 -8.65 -34.61
CA ARG A 601 -12.20 -8.83 -35.78
C ARG A 601 -13.23 -7.69 -35.88
N SER A 602 -13.76 -7.45 -37.08
CA SER A 602 -14.82 -6.43 -37.34
C SER A 602 -16.25 -6.96 -37.23
N ARG A 603 -16.41 -8.22 -36.79
CA ARG A 603 -17.68 -8.88 -36.48
C ARG A 603 -17.44 -9.82 -35.30
N GLN A 604 -18.40 -9.87 -34.39
CA GLN A 604 -18.43 -10.85 -33.30
C GLN A 604 -18.37 -12.27 -33.86
N ARG A 605 -17.58 -13.11 -33.20
CA ARG A 605 -17.47 -14.54 -33.46
C ARG A 605 -17.12 -15.22 -32.13
N ALA A 606 -17.97 -16.14 -31.68
CA ALA A 606 -17.65 -17.00 -30.55
C ALA A 606 -16.43 -17.88 -30.84
N ALA A 607 -15.84 -18.44 -29.79
CA ALA A 607 -14.98 -19.61 -29.92
C ALA A 607 -15.71 -20.72 -30.69
N PRO A 608 -14.99 -21.63 -31.38
CA PRO A 608 -15.59 -22.88 -31.83
C PRO A 608 -16.14 -23.62 -30.61
N GLY A 609 -17.39 -24.06 -30.69
CA GLY A 609 -17.95 -24.96 -29.70
C GLY A 609 -17.24 -26.32 -29.72
N ASP A 610 -17.32 -27.04 -28.62
CA ASP A 610 -16.79 -28.41 -28.52
C ASP A 610 -17.78 -29.44 -29.12
N ASP A 611 -18.32 -29.14 -30.30
CA ASP A 611 -19.36 -29.91 -30.99
C ASP A 611 -18.92 -31.34 -31.39
N ASP A 612 -17.63 -31.50 -31.70
CA ASP A 612 -16.99 -32.80 -32.01
C ASP A 612 -16.32 -33.46 -30.78
N ALA A 613 -16.38 -32.84 -29.59
CA ALA A 613 -15.71 -33.38 -28.40
C ALA A 613 -16.52 -34.50 -27.75
N ALA A 614 -15.86 -35.64 -27.49
CA ALA A 614 -16.47 -36.75 -26.77
C ALA A 614 -16.80 -36.43 -25.29
N GLY A 615 -16.14 -35.42 -24.71
CA GLY A 615 -16.23 -35.06 -23.29
C GLY A 615 -17.05 -33.80 -22.98
N VAL A 616 -17.01 -33.36 -21.72
CA VAL A 616 -17.68 -32.14 -21.23
C VAL A 616 -17.10 -30.89 -21.91
N TRP A 617 -15.76 -30.77 -21.93
CA TRP A 617 -15.03 -29.75 -22.71
C TRP A 617 -13.66 -30.26 -23.15
N ALA A 618 -13.11 -29.69 -24.22
CA ALA A 618 -11.82 -30.09 -24.77
C ALA A 618 -10.63 -29.50 -24.00
N ILE A 619 -9.59 -30.32 -23.81
CA ILE A 619 -8.32 -29.89 -23.23
C ILE A 619 -7.46 -29.23 -24.32
N ARG A 620 -7.18 -27.96 -24.13
CA ARG A 620 -6.47 -27.02 -25.03
C ARG A 620 -5.21 -26.43 -24.38
N ARG A 621 -5.10 -26.50 -23.05
CA ARG A 621 -3.98 -26.01 -22.22
C ARG A 621 -3.63 -27.04 -21.12
N ALA A 622 -2.56 -26.82 -20.38
CA ALA A 622 -2.17 -27.60 -19.20
C ALA A 622 -1.96 -26.67 -17.98
N TRP A 623 -2.00 -27.24 -16.78
CA TRP A 623 -1.65 -26.53 -15.54
C TRP A 623 -0.13 -26.33 -15.45
N ASP A 624 0.33 -25.18 -15.95
CA ASP A 624 1.70 -24.66 -15.77
C ASP A 624 1.72 -23.45 -14.82
N GLN A 625 2.90 -22.87 -14.58
CA GLN A 625 3.07 -21.69 -13.72
C GLN A 625 2.17 -20.51 -14.14
N ASN A 626 1.95 -20.31 -15.44
CA ASN A 626 1.16 -19.21 -15.97
C ASN A 626 -0.34 -19.47 -15.77
N ALA A 627 -0.78 -20.72 -15.91
CA ALA A 627 -2.16 -21.14 -15.64
C ALA A 627 -2.51 -21.03 -14.15
N GLU A 628 -1.59 -21.40 -13.25
CA GLU A 628 -1.77 -21.18 -11.81
C GLU A 628 -1.74 -19.68 -11.44
N ASP A 629 -0.83 -18.90 -12.03
CA ASP A 629 -0.74 -17.46 -11.75
C ASP A 629 -2.00 -16.71 -12.20
N LEU A 630 -2.53 -17.05 -13.38
CA LEU A 630 -3.81 -16.51 -13.85
C LEU A 630 -5.00 -17.01 -13.02
N TYR A 631 -4.95 -18.22 -12.46
CA TYR A 631 -6.01 -18.71 -11.56
C TYR A 631 -6.06 -17.91 -10.27
N SER A 632 -4.91 -17.61 -9.65
CA SER A 632 -4.83 -16.70 -8.51
C SER A 632 -5.38 -15.31 -8.85
N VAL A 633 -4.92 -14.72 -9.96
CA VAL A 633 -5.37 -13.38 -10.41
C VAL A 633 -6.86 -13.34 -10.76
N PHE A 634 -7.43 -14.45 -11.26
CA PHE A 634 -8.88 -14.60 -11.44
C PHE A 634 -9.62 -14.61 -10.11
N VAL A 635 -9.19 -15.43 -9.14
CA VAL A 635 -9.85 -15.53 -7.82
C VAL A 635 -9.77 -14.19 -7.08
N GLU A 636 -8.62 -13.54 -7.11
CA GLU A 636 -8.39 -12.25 -6.43
C GLU A 636 -9.29 -11.15 -6.99
N ARG A 637 -9.26 -10.92 -8.31
CA ARG A 637 -10.10 -9.88 -8.93
C ARG A 637 -11.61 -10.13 -8.78
N LEU A 638 -12.03 -11.40 -8.64
CA LEU A 638 -13.42 -11.79 -8.38
C LEU A 638 -13.90 -11.38 -6.98
N PHE A 639 -13.01 -11.31 -5.98
CA PHE A 639 -13.35 -11.04 -4.56
C PHE A 639 -12.79 -9.70 -3.99
N ASP A 640 -12.07 -8.93 -4.80
CA ASP A 640 -11.42 -7.62 -4.57
C ASP A 640 -12.40 -6.46 -4.25
N TYR A 641 -13.28 -6.64 -3.26
CA TYR A 641 -14.22 -5.62 -2.75
C TYR A 641 -13.66 -4.92 -1.48
N PRO A 642 -14.12 -3.69 -1.13
CA PRO A 642 -13.64 -2.97 0.07
C PRO A 642 -13.74 -3.80 1.36
N LEU A 643 -12.76 -3.71 2.26
CA LEU A 643 -12.69 -4.54 3.48
C LEU A 643 -13.73 -4.21 4.56
N ASP A 644 -14.31 -3.02 4.50
CA ASP A 644 -15.33 -2.49 5.40
C ASP A 644 -16.76 -2.90 5.02
N GLU A 645 -16.96 -3.41 3.80
CA GLU A 645 -18.24 -3.98 3.36
C GLU A 645 -18.32 -5.50 3.67
N ASP A 646 -19.18 -5.88 4.63
CA ASP A 646 -19.55 -7.29 4.91
C ASP A 646 -20.48 -7.85 3.81
N LEU A 647 -19.92 -7.94 2.60
CA LEU A 647 -20.63 -8.41 1.41
C LEU A 647 -20.88 -9.92 1.46
N THR A 648 -22.12 -10.26 1.14
CA THR A 648 -22.57 -11.63 0.87
C THR A 648 -23.39 -11.66 -0.42
N TRP A 649 -23.37 -12.78 -1.12
CA TRP A 649 -24.05 -12.97 -2.40
C TRP A 649 -24.94 -14.22 -2.34
N ASP A 650 -26.21 -14.08 -2.74
CA ASP A 650 -27.21 -15.15 -2.78
C ASP A 650 -26.96 -16.11 -3.97
N GLY A 651 -25.87 -16.88 -3.86
CA GLY A 651 -25.36 -17.75 -4.92
C GLY A 651 -24.13 -17.21 -5.64
N PHE A 652 -23.13 -18.09 -5.85
CA PHE A 652 -21.87 -17.80 -6.52
C PHE A 652 -22.03 -17.23 -7.95
N HIS A 653 -23.14 -17.52 -8.63
CA HIS A 653 -23.43 -16.97 -9.95
C HIS A 653 -23.48 -15.44 -10.00
N HIS A 654 -23.78 -14.75 -8.88
CA HIS A 654 -23.72 -13.29 -8.84
C HIS A 654 -22.29 -12.75 -9.06
N LEU A 655 -21.26 -13.45 -8.58
CA LEU A 655 -19.85 -13.05 -8.73
C LEU A 655 -19.38 -13.22 -10.17
N VAL A 656 -19.64 -14.37 -10.81
CA VAL A 656 -19.25 -14.57 -12.22
C VAL A 656 -20.07 -13.73 -13.20
N ARG A 657 -21.22 -13.17 -12.80
CA ARG A 657 -21.98 -12.20 -13.59
C ARG A 657 -21.46 -10.76 -13.50
N ASP A 658 -20.57 -10.45 -12.55
CA ASP A 658 -19.89 -9.16 -12.49
C ASP A 658 -18.86 -9.07 -13.63
N ARG A 659 -19.26 -8.42 -14.73
CA ARG A 659 -18.44 -8.25 -15.94
C ARG A 659 -17.15 -7.42 -15.72
N ASP A 660 -17.10 -6.63 -14.64
CA ASP A 660 -16.00 -5.71 -14.35
C ASP A 660 -14.95 -6.43 -13.46
N ARG A 661 -15.35 -7.52 -12.77
CA ARG A 661 -14.50 -8.38 -11.92
C ARG A 661 -14.16 -9.75 -12.51
N ASN A 662 -15.12 -10.43 -13.12
CA ASN A 662 -14.87 -11.69 -13.81
C ASN A 662 -14.03 -11.43 -15.09
N ILE A 663 -12.70 -11.58 -14.98
CA ILE A 663 -11.78 -11.42 -16.11
C ILE A 663 -12.02 -12.45 -17.24
N LEU A 664 -12.82 -13.49 -17.01
CA LEU A 664 -13.25 -14.47 -18.00
C LEU A 664 -14.73 -14.30 -18.43
N TYR A 665 -15.35 -13.15 -18.14
CA TYR A 665 -16.73 -12.85 -18.56
C TYR A 665 -16.86 -12.79 -20.09
N ASP A 666 -17.76 -13.61 -20.63
CA ASP A 666 -18.03 -13.83 -22.07
C ASP A 666 -16.76 -14.20 -22.87
N HIS A 667 -15.80 -14.87 -22.21
CA HIS A 667 -14.52 -15.29 -22.79
C HIS A 667 -14.71 -16.19 -24.02
N LEU A 668 -15.64 -17.15 -23.96
CA LEU A 668 -15.95 -18.02 -25.09
C LEU A 668 -16.83 -17.30 -26.11
N GLY A 669 -17.69 -16.37 -25.67
CA GLY A 669 -18.49 -15.53 -26.56
C GLY A 669 -19.86 -16.12 -26.88
N HIS A 670 -20.39 -16.97 -26.00
CA HIS A 670 -21.72 -17.56 -26.11
C HIS A 670 -22.74 -16.88 -25.17
N GLY A 671 -22.36 -15.77 -24.51
CA GLY A 671 -23.13 -15.17 -23.41
C GLY A 671 -23.05 -15.99 -22.11
N GLU A 672 -22.04 -16.86 -21.99
CA GLU A 672 -22.12 -18.07 -21.17
C GLU A 672 -22.25 -17.86 -19.65
N ASP A 673 -21.95 -16.68 -19.13
CA ASP A 673 -22.04 -16.33 -17.70
C ASP A 673 -23.39 -15.74 -17.30
N ALA A 674 -24.12 -15.15 -18.25
CA ALA A 674 -25.31 -14.33 -17.98
C ALA A 674 -26.45 -15.15 -17.34
N ASP A 675 -26.64 -16.38 -17.82
CA ASP A 675 -27.73 -17.28 -17.42
C ASP A 675 -27.25 -18.48 -16.58
N LEU A 676 -25.95 -18.68 -16.44
CA LEU A 676 -25.38 -19.78 -15.64
C LEU A 676 -25.77 -19.63 -14.16
N VAL A 677 -26.33 -20.68 -13.55
CA VAL A 677 -26.73 -20.69 -12.14
C VAL A 677 -25.78 -21.59 -11.37
N LEU A 678 -25.14 -21.03 -10.35
CA LEU A 678 -24.15 -21.67 -9.49
C LEU A 678 -24.49 -21.33 -8.04
N VAL A 679 -24.70 -22.37 -7.23
CA VAL A 679 -25.05 -22.30 -5.80
C VAL A 679 -24.32 -23.41 -5.01
N PRO A 680 -22.96 -23.39 -4.99
CA PRO A 680 -22.15 -24.34 -4.23
C PRO A 680 -22.30 -24.13 -2.71
N ASP A 681 -22.03 -25.17 -1.92
CA ASP A 681 -21.68 -25.01 -0.49
C ASP A 681 -20.16 -24.84 -0.28
N CYS A 682 -19.68 -24.76 0.97
CA CYS A 682 -18.25 -24.60 1.27
C CYS A 682 -17.35 -25.69 0.68
N ALA A 683 -17.81 -26.94 0.59
CA ALA A 683 -17.05 -28.04 0.01
C ALA A 683 -17.08 -28.01 -1.52
N ASP A 684 -18.20 -27.60 -2.12
CA ASP A 684 -18.36 -27.45 -3.58
C ASP A 684 -17.59 -26.23 -4.14
N LEU A 685 -17.47 -25.14 -3.38
CA LEU A 685 -16.97 -23.84 -3.86
C LEU A 685 -15.55 -23.90 -4.49
N PRO A 686 -14.53 -24.54 -3.88
CA PRO A 686 -13.19 -24.60 -4.46
C PRO A 686 -13.16 -25.37 -5.79
N TYR A 687 -13.89 -26.48 -5.87
CA TYR A 687 -14.03 -27.25 -7.11
C TYR A 687 -14.80 -26.47 -8.17
N THR A 688 -15.86 -25.75 -7.79
CA THR A 688 -16.68 -24.93 -8.69
C THR A 688 -15.86 -23.79 -9.31
N LEU A 689 -15.08 -23.06 -8.51
CA LEU A 689 -14.14 -22.03 -8.96
C LEU A 689 -13.11 -22.59 -9.96
N ARG A 690 -12.47 -23.71 -9.59
CA ARG A 690 -11.44 -24.36 -10.39
C ARG A 690 -11.98 -24.95 -11.69
N ALA A 691 -13.15 -25.58 -11.66
CA ALA A 691 -13.85 -26.13 -12.83
C ALA A 691 -14.30 -25.04 -13.79
N TYR A 692 -14.90 -23.95 -13.29
CA TYR A 692 -15.29 -22.80 -14.11
C TYR A 692 -14.09 -22.21 -14.86
N PHE A 693 -12.98 -21.95 -14.16
CA PHE A 693 -11.75 -21.45 -14.78
C PHE A 693 -11.16 -22.46 -15.79
N ALA A 694 -11.17 -23.75 -15.44
CA ALA A 694 -10.65 -24.81 -16.30
C ALA A 694 -11.45 -24.95 -17.60
N TRP A 695 -12.79 -24.91 -17.52
CA TRP A 695 -13.69 -24.92 -18.67
C TRP A 695 -13.45 -23.72 -19.60
N LYS A 696 -13.42 -22.50 -19.04
CA LYS A 696 -13.19 -21.26 -19.82
C LYS A 696 -11.88 -21.28 -20.60
N LEU A 697 -10.80 -21.85 -20.05
CA LEU A 697 -9.48 -21.87 -20.67
C LEU A 697 -9.12 -23.19 -21.39
N GLY A 698 -9.95 -24.23 -21.27
CA GLY A 698 -9.67 -25.56 -21.79
C GLY A 698 -8.53 -26.28 -21.05
N LEU A 699 -8.51 -26.21 -19.71
CA LEU A 699 -7.56 -26.94 -18.86
C LEU A 699 -8.14 -28.31 -18.46
N PRO A 700 -7.30 -29.31 -18.13
CA PRO A 700 -7.74 -30.56 -17.52
C PRO A 700 -8.34 -30.34 -16.12
N PHE A 701 -9.38 -31.09 -15.81
CA PHE A 701 -10.06 -31.06 -14.51
C PHE A 701 -10.69 -32.43 -14.19
N GLY A 702 -10.54 -32.86 -12.94
CA GLY A 702 -11.27 -33.98 -12.36
C GLY A 702 -11.43 -33.84 -10.86
N PHE A 703 -12.06 -34.86 -10.25
CA PHE A 703 -12.20 -35.02 -8.80
C PHE A 703 -12.30 -36.50 -8.42
N HIS A 704 -11.95 -36.80 -7.17
CA HIS A 704 -12.10 -38.12 -6.58
C HIS A 704 -13.40 -38.20 -5.75
N ASP A 705 -14.07 -39.35 -5.74
CA ASP A 705 -15.02 -39.69 -4.68
C ASP A 705 -14.19 -40.04 -3.42
N CYS A 706 -14.64 -39.58 -2.26
CA CYS A 706 -13.94 -39.75 -0.99
C CYS A 706 -14.92 -40.26 0.07
N ASN A 707 -14.54 -41.29 0.84
CA ASN A 707 -15.35 -41.68 1.98
C ASN A 707 -15.30 -40.66 3.13
N ARG A 708 -16.37 -40.62 3.94
CA ARG A 708 -16.45 -39.77 5.14
C ARG A 708 -15.36 -40.16 6.15
N ALA A 709 -14.64 -39.16 6.67
CA ALA A 709 -13.68 -39.30 7.77
C ALA A 709 -14.31 -39.97 9.00
N ARG A 710 -13.49 -40.58 9.87
CA ARG A 710 -13.91 -41.09 11.18
C ARG A 710 -12.81 -40.85 12.23
N PRO A 711 -13.10 -40.90 13.54
CA PRO A 711 -12.08 -40.78 14.58
C PRO A 711 -10.91 -41.74 14.38
N GLY A 712 -9.70 -41.21 14.23
CA GLY A 712 -8.47 -42.00 14.00
C GLY A 712 -8.42 -42.73 12.65
N ARG A 713 -9.24 -42.34 11.67
CA ARG A 713 -9.24 -42.87 10.31
C ARG A 713 -9.51 -41.74 9.30
N PRO A 714 -8.48 -41.23 8.61
CA PRO A 714 -8.67 -40.22 7.58
C PRO A 714 -9.51 -40.76 6.41
N PRO A 715 -10.15 -39.86 5.62
CA PRO A 715 -10.74 -40.19 4.33
C PRO A 715 -9.78 -40.97 3.43
N ARG A 716 -10.34 -41.85 2.60
CA ARG A 716 -9.68 -42.38 1.40
C ARG A 716 -10.54 -42.04 0.19
N CYS A 717 -9.89 -41.84 -0.95
CA CYS A 717 -10.55 -41.44 -2.18
C CYS A 717 -10.17 -42.37 -3.34
N GLU A 718 -11.02 -42.41 -4.37
CA GLU A 718 -10.82 -43.14 -5.62
C GLU A 718 -11.22 -42.21 -6.79
N PRO A 719 -10.47 -42.18 -7.92
CA PRO A 719 -10.78 -41.29 -9.05
C PRO A 719 -12.19 -41.53 -9.59
N HIS A 720 -12.99 -40.46 -9.73
CA HIS A 720 -14.41 -40.56 -10.08
C HIS A 720 -14.76 -39.80 -11.36
N GLY A 721 -14.72 -38.46 -11.33
CA GLY A 721 -15.24 -37.61 -12.40
C GLY A 721 -14.18 -36.76 -13.07
N GLU A 722 -14.24 -36.63 -14.39
CA GLU A 722 -13.28 -35.85 -15.18
C GLU A 722 -13.95 -35.14 -16.37
N ASN A 723 -13.35 -34.05 -16.88
CA ASN A 723 -13.92 -33.29 -17.99
C ASN A 723 -13.95 -34.04 -19.34
N LEU A 724 -13.42 -35.27 -19.39
CA LEU A 724 -13.48 -36.19 -20.52
C LEU A 724 -14.74 -37.07 -20.53
N MET A 725 -15.52 -37.12 -19.43
CA MET A 725 -16.81 -37.85 -19.34
C MET A 725 -17.81 -37.37 -20.41
N SER A 726 -18.63 -38.29 -20.95
CA SER A 726 -19.41 -37.97 -22.14
C SER A 726 -20.68 -37.17 -21.86
N ARG A 727 -21.01 -36.29 -22.81
CA ARG A 727 -22.25 -35.49 -22.80
C ARG A 727 -23.53 -36.36 -22.83
N ALA A 728 -23.42 -37.62 -23.25
CA ALA A 728 -24.50 -38.59 -23.25
C ALA A 728 -24.78 -39.17 -21.86
N GLU A 729 -23.75 -39.44 -21.06
CA GLU A 729 -23.90 -39.92 -19.67
C GLU A 729 -24.60 -38.85 -18.80
N LEU A 730 -24.17 -37.58 -18.95
CA LEU A 730 -24.78 -36.41 -18.29
C LEU A 730 -26.26 -36.15 -18.67
N SER A 731 -26.82 -36.79 -19.71
CA SER A 731 -28.10 -36.38 -20.30
C SER A 731 -29.36 -36.96 -19.63
N THR A 732 -29.24 -37.81 -18.62
CA THR A 732 -30.38 -38.59 -18.12
C THR A 732 -31.31 -37.79 -17.18
N ARG A 733 -32.48 -37.40 -17.72
CA ARG A 733 -33.64 -36.71 -17.07
C ARG A 733 -33.42 -35.26 -16.61
N SER A 734 -34.14 -34.35 -17.28
CA SER A 734 -34.69 -33.06 -16.80
C SER A 734 -33.83 -32.20 -15.85
N LEU A 735 -33.31 -31.10 -16.38
CA LEU A 735 -33.46 -29.80 -15.70
C LEU A 735 -34.91 -29.32 -15.89
N SER A 736 -35.37 -28.29 -15.17
CA SER A 736 -36.65 -27.65 -15.43
C SER A 736 -36.65 -27.01 -16.83
N GLU A 737 -37.42 -27.60 -17.76
CA GLU A 737 -37.31 -27.39 -19.22
C GLU A 737 -37.74 -25.99 -19.74
N ARG A 738 -37.80 -24.98 -18.88
CA ARG A 738 -38.35 -23.64 -19.20
C ARG A 738 -37.30 -22.62 -19.64
N ASN A 739 -36.02 -22.87 -19.36
CA ASN A 739 -34.91 -21.93 -19.64
C ASN A 739 -33.79 -22.54 -20.51
N SER A 740 -33.87 -23.81 -20.91
CA SER A 740 -32.74 -24.55 -21.52
C SER A 740 -32.77 -24.66 -23.05
N SER A 741 -33.69 -23.98 -23.74
CA SER A 741 -33.78 -23.97 -25.22
C SER A 741 -32.78 -23.01 -25.87
N ASP A 742 -32.37 -21.97 -25.14
CA ASP A 742 -31.71 -20.79 -25.70
C ASP A 742 -30.20 -20.74 -25.37
N LEU A 743 -29.72 -21.68 -24.53
CA LEU A 743 -28.33 -21.79 -24.09
C LEU A 743 -27.49 -22.65 -25.02
N HIS A 744 -26.21 -22.28 -25.20
CA HIS A 744 -25.26 -23.04 -26.02
C HIS A 744 -25.00 -24.44 -25.42
N PRO A 745 -24.88 -25.52 -26.23
CA PRO A 745 -24.72 -26.88 -25.72
C PRO A 745 -23.56 -27.08 -24.73
N ASP A 746 -22.44 -26.40 -24.94
CA ASP A 746 -21.27 -26.45 -24.04
C ASP A 746 -21.58 -25.92 -22.64
N VAL A 747 -22.42 -24.88 -22.52
CA VAL A 747 -22.85 -24.30 -21.24
C VAL A 747 -23.78 -25.27 -20.51
N VAL A 748 -24.67 -25.93 -21.26
CA VAL A 748 -25.57 -26.98 -20.73
C VAL A 748 -24.79 -28.22 -20.28
N ALA A 749 -23.72 -28.59 -20.99
CA ALA A 749 -22.83 -29.68 -20.60
C ALA A 749 -22.06 -29.35 -19.30
N PHE A 750 -21.45 -28.16 -19.24
CA PHE A 750 -20.72 -27.69 -18.05
C PHE A 750 -21.62 -27.60 -16.81
N ALA A 751 -22.80 -26.96 -16.92
CA ALA A 751 -23.74 -26.85 -15.82
C ALA A 751 -24.20 -28.22 -15.29
N ARG A 752 -24.47 -29.18 -16.19
CA ARG A 752 -24.83 -30.55 -15.80
C ARG A 752 -23.71 -31.28 -15.07
N PHE A 753 -22.46 -31.14 -15.52
CA PHE A 753 -21.31 -31.75 -14.86
C PHE A 753 -21.16 -31.27 -13.41
N LEU A 754 -21.35 -29.96 -13.16
CA LEU A 754 -21.35 -29.42 -11.80
C LEU A 754 -22.53 -29.94 -10.95
N ASP A 755 -23.77 -29.81 -11.45
CA ASP A 755 -25.00 -30.13 -10.70
C ASP A 755 -25.23 -31.64 -10.44
N ARG A 756 -24.62 -32.53 -11.23
CA ARG A 756 -24.98 -33.96 -11.26
C ARG A 756 -23.88 -34.90 -10.85
N GLU A 757 -22.64 -34.59 -11.22
CA GLU A 757 -21.48 -35.41 -10.90
C GLU A 757 -20.77 -34.78 -9.69
N LEU A 758 -20.17 -33.60 -9.88
CA LEU A 758 -19.34 -32.94 -8.87
C LEU A 758 -20.08 -32.74 -7.54
N ARG A 759 -21.21 -32.04 -7.53
CA ARG A 759 -21.98 -31.69 -6.32
C ARG A 759 -22.53 -32.89 -5.52
N ARG A 760 -22.54 -34.10 -6.09
CA ARG A 760 -23.03 -35.29 -5.38
C ARG A 760 -21.96 -36.03 -4.62
N GLU A 761 -20.75 -36.08 -5.20
CA GLU A 761 -19.66 -36.91 -4.71
C GLU A 761 -18.62 -36.09 -3.93
N VAL A 762 -18.35 -34.82 -4.30
CA VAL A 762 -17.49 -33.97 -3.47
C VAL A 762 -18.23 -33.50 -2.22
N HIS A 763 -17.51 -33.46 -1.09
CA HIS A 763 -18.12 -33.15 0.19
C HIS A 763 -17.09 -32.74 1.25
N SER A 764 -17.57 -32.34 2.44
CA SER A 764 -16.78 -31.86 3.59
C SER A 764 -15.68 -32.79 4.13
N SER A 765 -15.51 -34.02 3.59
CA SER A 765 -14.35 -34.87 3.89
C SER A 765 -13.33 -34.96 2.75
N SER A 766 -13.68 -34.59 1.52
CA SER A 766 -12.77 -34.63 0.37
C SER A 766 -11.61 -33.62 0.51
N GLY A 767 -11.85 -32.50 1.23
CA GLY A 767 -10.78 -31.57 1.64
C GLY A 767 -9.84 -32.12 2.72
N ARG A 768 -10.27 -33.10 3.52
CA ARG A 768 -9.63 -33.52 4.78
C ARG A 768 -8.86 -34.85 4.67
N THR A 769 -8.36 -35.18 3.49
CA THR A 769 -7.49 -36.36 3.28
C THR A 769 -6.21 -36.31 4.12
N HIS A 770 -5.52 -37.45 4.27
CA HIS A 770 -4.26 -37.52 5.01
C HIS A 770 -3.12 -36.79 4.26
N PRO A 771 -2.26 -35.99 4.93
CA PRO A 771 -1.21 -35.20 4.27
C PRO A 771 -0.20 -35.96 3.41
N ASP A 772 0.07 -37.23 3.70
CA ASP A 772 0.99 -38.07 2.91
C ASP A 772 0.30 -38.92 1.83
N ASP A 773 -1.02 -38.78 1.65
CA ASP A 773 -1.76 -39.48 0.61
C ASP A 773 -1.54 -38.80 -0.77
N ASP A 774 -1.51 -39.60 -1.83
CA ASP A 774 -1.23 -39.17 -3.20
C ASP A 774 -2.48 -39.18 -4.10
N GLU A 775 -3.46 -40.02 -3.78
CA GLU A 775 -4.73 -40.19 -4.51
C GLU A 775 -5.77 -39.17 -4.00
N THR A 776 -5.44 -37.87 -4.07
CA THR A 776 -6.24 -36.79 -3.45
C THR A 776 -6.31 -35.52 -4.31
N ASP A 777 -7.44 -34.82 -4.31
CA ASP A 777 -7.59 -33.55 -5.05
C ASP A 777 -6.84 -32.36 -4.43
N PHE A 778 -6.37 -32.49 -3.18
CA PHE A 778 -5.66 -31.43 -2.47
C PHE A 778 -4.43 -31.95 -1.72
N TYR A 779 -3.40 -31.11 -1.62
CA TYR A 779 -2.14 -31.41 -0.91
C TYR A 779 -1.67 -30.20 -0.09
N PRO A 780 -1.00 -30.40 1.07
CA PRO A 780 -0.59 -29.32 1.96
C PRO A 780 0.62 -28.52 1.44
N VAL A 781 0.67 -27.26 1.83
CA VAL A 781 1.61 -26.23 1.33
C VAL A 781 2.42 -25.60 2.47
N PRO A 782 3.58 -24.96 2.21
CA PRO A 782 4.34 -24.25 3.24
C PRO A 782 3.66 -22.92 3.62
N LEU A 783 3.99 -22.40 4.80
CA LEU A 783 3.48 -21.14 5.31
C LEU A 783 4.33 -19.97 4.78
N THR A 784 4.19 -19.67 3.48
CA THR A 784 4.88 -18.55 2.81
C THR A 784 3.93 -17.76 1.92
N ARG A 785 4.20 -16.45 1.74
CA ARG A 785 3.34 -15.56 0.93
C ARG A 785 3.25 -15.97 -0.54
N SER A 786 4.22 -16.74 -1.05
CA SER A 786 4.23 -17.31 -2.40
C SER A 786 3.50 -18.66 -2.54
N ALA A 787 3.14 -19.30 -1.43
CA ALA A 787 2.34 -20.54 -1.40
C ALA A 787 0.88 -20.29 -0.97
N LEU A 788 0.67 -19.32 -0.07
CA LEU A 788 -0.65 -18.83 0.36
C LEU A 788 -1.20 -17.80 -0.64
N ARG A 789 -1.26 -18.20 -1.90
CA ARG A 789 -1.77 -17.44 -3.04
C ARG A 789 -3.32 -17.38 -2.98
N PRO A 790 -3.96 -16.39 -3.61
CA PRO A 790 -5.37 -16.50 -3.99
C PRO A 790 -5.64 -17.81 -4.74
N GLY A 791 -6.74 -18.49 -4.43
CA GLY A 791 -7.05 -19.83 -4.93
C GLY A 791 -6.47 -21.00 -4.12
N THR A 792 -5.51 -20.79 -3.22
CA THR A 792 -5.12 -21.80 -2.21
C THR A 792 -6.26 -21.99 -1.21
N LEU A 793 -6.54 -23.23 -0.81
CA LEU A 793 -7.59 -23.58 0.12
C LEU A 793 -7.12 -23.50 1.57
N PHE A 794 -8.06 -23.33 2.49
CA PHE A 794 -7.94 -23.72 3.89
C PHE A 794 -9.05 -24.71 4.25
N THR A 795 -8.70 -25.84 4.85
CA THR A 795 -9.65 -26.90 5.22
C THR A 795 -9.66 -27.07 6.75
N ASP A 796 -10.76 -26.76 7.42
CA ASP A 796 -10.84 -26.91 8.88
C ASP A 796 -10.96 -28.40 9.30
N PRO A 797 -10.67 -28.77 10.57
CA PRO A 797 -10.78 -30.15 11.05
C PRO A 797 -12.17 -30.78 10.92
N TYR A 798 -13.22 -29.97 10.76
CA TYR A 798 -14.63 -30.37 10.82
C TYR A 798 -15.30 -30.44 9.46
N GLY A 799 -14.62 -29.94 8.42
CA GLY A 799 -15.03 -30.02 7.03
C GLY A 799 -15.63 -28.74 6.46
N HIS A 800 -15.42 -27.59 7.11
CA HIS A 800 -15.60 -26.29 6.48
C HIS A 800 -14.36 -25.96 5.64
N LEU A 801 -14.58 -25.57 4.39
CA LEU A 801 -13.51 -25.18 3.46
C LEU A 801 -13.66 -23.69 3.12
N LEU A 802 -12.53 -23.00 3.05
CA LEU A 802 -12.41 -21.63 2.54
C LEU A 802 -11.40 -21.61 1.39
N VAL A 803 -11.54 -20.66 0.47
CA VAL A 803 -10.54 -20.37 -0.57
C VAL A 803 -9.91 -19.02 -0.23
N ILE A 804 -8.58 -18.91 -0.19
CA ILE A 804 -7.89 -17.62 -0.08
C ILE A 804 -8.35 -16.75 -1.25
N ALA A 805 -8.92 -15.60 -0.91
CA ALA A 805 -9.55 -14.70 -1.86
C ALA A 805 -8.67 -13.47 -2.10
N ASP A 806 -8.10 -12.89 -1.05
CA ASP A 806 -7.38 -11.62 -1.10
C ASP A 806 -6.35 -11.54 0.05
N TRP A 807 -5.33 -10.71 -0.09
CA TRP A 807 -4.29 -10.45 0.90
C TRP A 807 -3.98 -8.95 0.93
N VAL A 808 -4.60 -8.24 1.86
CA VAL A 808 -4.32 -6.83 2.10
C VAL A 808 -3.05 -6.71 2.95
N PRO A 809 -1.96 -6.09 2.44
CA PRO A 809 -0.72 -5.94 3.20
C PRO A 809 -0.88 -4.93 4.35
N GLN A 810 -0.02 -5.05 5.36
CA GLN A 810 0.10 -4.08 6.45
C GLN A 810 0.44 -2.68 5.90
N GLY A 811 -0.31 -1.66 6.33
CA GLY A 811 -0.16 -0.25 5.92
C GLY A 811 0.49 0.62 6.99
N ALA A 812 0.62 1.92 6.75
CA ALA A 812 1.28 2.87 7.67
C ALA A 812 0.46 3.22 8.93
N SER A 813 -0.80 2.79 8.98
CA SER A 813 -1.70 2.99 10.13
C SER A 813 -2.76 1.88 10.22
N SER A 814 -2.48 0.70 9.64
CA SER A 814 -3.42 -0.42 9.53
C SER A 814 -2.69 -1.76 9.50
N TYR A 815 -3.25 -2.75 10.19
CA TYR A 815 -2.73 -4.11 10.16
C TYR A 815 -3.13 -4.82 8.84
N GLY A 816 -2.26 -5.70 8.36
CA GLY A 816 -2.52 -6.54 7.19
C GLY A 816 -3.54 -7.63 7.50
N VAL A 817 -4.27 -8.07 6.47
CA VAL A 817 -5.36 -9.04 6.60
C VAL A 817 -5.34 -10.04 5.44
N LEU A 818 -5.24 -11.32 5.77
CA LEU A 818 -5.56 -12.42 4.86
C LEU A 818 -7.08 -12.62 4.82
N ILE A 819 -7.66 -12.68 3.62
CA ILE A 819 -9.09 -12.89 3.37
C ILE A 819 -9.30 -14.26 2.71
N GLY A 820 -10.24 -15.03 3.24
CA GLY A 820 -10.84 -16.17 2.54
C GLY A 820 -12.27 -15.88 2.09
N ALA A 821 -12.74 -16.63 1.10
CA ALA A 821 -14.14 -16.74 0.74
C ALA A 821 -14.69 -18.13 1.10
N ASP A 822 -15.93 -18.18 1.57
CA ASP A 822 -16.66 -19.41 1.87
C ASP A 822 -18.07 -19.36 1.26
N ALA A 823 -18.72 -20.52 1.13
CA ALA A 823 -20.12 -20.63 0.76
C ALA A 823 -20.90 -21.43 1.81
N GLN A 824 -22.16 -21.07 2.03
CA GLN A 824 -23.03 -21.70 3.01
C GLN A 824 -23.97 -22.74 2.35
N PRO A 825 -24.56 -23.68 3.11
CA PRO A 825 -25.46 -24.70 2.55
C PRO A 825 -26.74 -24.17 1.90
N ASP A 826 -27.09 -22.91 2.15
CA ASP A 826 -28.18 -22.19 1.47
C ASP A 826 -27.76 -21.58 0.11
N GLY A 827 -26.46 -21.61 -0.23
CA GLY A 827 -25.87 -21.02 -1.43
C GLY A 827 -25.21 -19.65 -1.20
N THR A 828 -25.32 -19.06 -0.01
CA THR A 828 -24.76 -17.74 0.29
C THR A 828 -23.24 -17.78 0.27
N VAL A 829 -22.60 -17.00 -0.62
CA VAL A 829 -21.15 -16.78 -0.63
C VAL A 829 -20.81 -15.56 0.22
N GLY A 830 -19.71 -15.60 0.97
CA GLY A 830 -19.23 -14.47 1.77
C GLY A 830 -17.72 -14.47 1.96
N ARG A 831 -17.20 -13.41 2.59
CA ARG A 831 -15.76 -13.24 2.91
C ARG A 831 -15.50 -13.36 4.41
N ARG A 832 -14.32 -13.85 4.77
CA ARG A 832 -13.85 -14.06 6.15
C ARG A 832 -12.42 -13.57 6.31
N ARG A 833 -12.16 -12.74 7.31
CA ARG A 833 -10.80 -12.36 7.73
C ARG A 833 -10.12 -13.56 8.42
N PHE A 834 -8.80 -13.69 8.31
CA PHE A 834 -8.03 -14.72 8.99
C PHE A 834 -7.90 -14.45 10.49
N TRP A 835 -8.48 -15.32 11.32
CA TRP A 835 -8.28 -15.38 12.78
C TRP A 835 -8.78 -16.73 13.33
N ARG A 836 -8.45 -17.04 14.59
CA ARG A 836 -8.65 -18.37 15.23
C ARG A 836 -10.06 -18.95 15.09
N GLY A 837 -11.11 -18.14 15.20
CA GLY A 837 -12.50 -18.62 15.14
C GLY A 837 -13.13 -18.72 13.74
N SER A 838 -12.42 -18.30 12.68
CA SER A 838 -12.82 -18.50 11.28
C SER A 838 -11.93 -19.49 10.53
N PHE A 839 -10.64 -19.57 10.86
CA PHE A 839 -9.66 -20.48 10.25
C PHE A 839 -9.17 -21.49 11.29
N LEU A 840 -10.07 -22.36 11.74
CA LEU A 840 -9.80 -23.35 12.78
C LEU A 840 -8.75 -24.37 12.29
N PHE A 841 -7.63 -24.50 13.02
CA PHE A 841 -6.54 -25.43 12.71
C PHE A 841 -6.37 -26.50 13.80
N ASP A 842 -5.85 -27.67 13.43
CA ASP A 842 -5.42 -28.72 14.35
C ASP A 842 -4.21 -29.44 13.72
N PRO A 843 -3.04 -29.53 14.39
CA PRO A 843 -1.88 -30.23 13.84
C PRO A 843 -2.00 -31.76 13.87
N ASP A 844 -2.98 -32.34 14.58
CA ASP A 844 -3.24 -33.79 14.53
C ASP A 844 -3.87 -34.19 13.18
N THR A 845 -3.12 -34.97 12.40
CA THR A 845 -3.51 -35.47 11.07
C THR A 845 -4.24 -36.82 11.12
N GLY A 846 -4.36 -37.45 12.31
CA GLY A 846 -4.82 -38.83 12.48
C GLY A 846 -6.29 -39.09 12.11
N SER A 847 -7.11 -38.05 11.99
CA SER A 847 -8.49 -38.13 11.48
C SER A 847 -8.67 -37.43 10.11
N GLY A 848 -7.57 -36.97 9.51
CA GLY A 848 -7.55 -36.11 8.32
C GLY A 848 -6.66 -34.88 8.55
N GLY A 849 -5.96 -34.40 7.52
CA GLY A 849 -5.12 -33.20 7.64
C GLY A 849 -5.94 -31.92 7.45
N ALA A 850 -5.96 -31.04 8.45
CA ALA A 850 -6.51 -29.68 8.35
C ALA A 850 -5.52 -28.69 7.69
N GLY A 851 -5.85 -27.41 7.63
CA GLY A 851 -4.94 -26.33 7.26
C GLY A 851 -4.92 -25.96 5.77
N PHE A 852 -3.84 -25.31 5.33
CA PHE A 852 -3.71 -24.75 3.98
C PHE A 852 -3.30 -25.79 2.94
N LYS A 853 -3.99 -25.82 1.79
CA LYS A 853 -3.78 -26.80 0.71
C LYS A 853 -3.90 -26.19 -0.69
N ALA A 854 -3.12 -26.68 -1.64
CA ALA A 854 -3.30 -26.37 -3.05
C ALA A 854 -4.08 -27.50 -3.75
N VAL A 855 -4.73 -27.16 -4.87
CA VAL A 855 -5.36 -28.15 -5.76
C VAL A 855 -4.27 -28.99 -6.43
N ARG A 856 -4.41 -30.32 -6.39
CA ARG A 856 -3.52 -31.23 -7.11
C ARG A 856 -3.79 -31.08 -8.63
N PRO A 857 -2.81 -30.61 -9.44
CA PRO A 857 -3.04 -30.39 -10.85
C PRO A 857 -3.26 -31.72 -11.59
N TRP A 858 -4.40 -31.82 -12.27
CA TRP A 858 -4.70 -32.91 -13.18
C TRP A 858 -3.96 -32.73 -14.51
N SER A 859 -3.62 -33.85 -15.14
CA SER A 859 -2.87 -33.94 -16.40
C SER A 859 -3.36 -35.14 -17.20
N ARG A 860 -3.11 -35.22 -18.52
CA ARG A 860 -3.40 -36.46 -19.26
C ARG A 860 -2.41 -37.55 -18.85
N GLY A 861 -2.91 -38.78 -18.65
CA GLY A 861 -2.06 -39.96 -18.46
C GLY A 861 -1.33 -40.36 -19.73
N ASP A 862 -0.39 -41.31 -19.61
CA ASP A 862 0.42 -41.81 -20.73
C ASP A 862 -0.42 -42.53 -21.81
N ASP A 863 -1.61 -43.02 -21.47
CA ASP A 863 -2.60 -43.56 -22.41
C ASP A 863 -3.32 -42.48 -23.23
N GLY A 864 -3.36 -41.24 -22.72
CA GLY A 864 -4.13 -40.12 -23.27
C GLY A 864 -5.65 -40.23 -23.11
N GLU A 865 -6.18 -41.37 -22.65
CA GLU A 865 -7.61 -41.65 -22.50
C GLU A 865 -8.17 -41.08 -21.20
N ARG A 866 -7.38 -41.09 -20.11
CA ARG A 866 -7.77 -40.60 -18.78
C ARG A 866 -6.90 -39.45 -18.27
N LEU A 867 -7.38 -38.75 -17.26
CA LEU A 867 -6.58 -37.83 -16.46
C LEU A 867 -5.94 -38.52 -15.24
N VAL A 868 -4.78 -38.01 -14.84
CA VAL A 868 -4.00 -38.43 -13.67
C VAL A 868 -3.44 -37.22 -12.93
N THR A 869 -3.22 -37.38 -11.63
CA THR A 869 -2.64 -36.36 -10.75
C THR A 869 -1.16 -36.61 -10.41
N SER A 870 -0.42 -35.57 -10.02
CA SER A 870 1.00 -35.68 -9.65
C SER A 870 1.23 -36.09 -8.19
N ASP A 871 2.22 -36.96 -7.93
CA ASP A 871 2.61 -37.37 -6.57
C ASP A 871 3.25 -36.23 -5.75
N ASN A 872 3.17 -36.33 -4.43
CA ASN A 872 3.67 -35.38 -3.43
C ASN A 872 5.19 -35.12 -3.61
N ARG A 873 5.93 -36.13 -4.10
CA ARG A 873 7.36 -36.03 -4.44
C ARG A 873 7.62 -35.13 -5.65
N SER A 874 6.80 -35.23 -6.69
CA SER A 874 6.87 -34.39 -7.89
C SER A 874 6.38 -32.98 -7.58
N LEU A 875 5.28 -32.84 -6.83
CA LEU A 875 4.75 -31.54 -6.40
C LEU A 875 5.80 -30.74 -5.62
N ARG A 876 6.49 -31.34 -4.65
CA ARG A 876 7.59 -30.70 -3.91
C ARG A 876 8.75 -30.19 -4.79
N ARG A 877 8.93 -30.78 -5.99
CA ARG A 877 10.08 -30.49 -6.89
C ARG A 877 9.72 -29.68 -8.14
N ARG A 878 8.44 -29.61 -8.51
CA ARG A 878 7.98 -29.10 -9.82
C ARG A 878 6.71 -28.25 -9.75
N SER A 879 5.96 -28.26 -8.64
CA SER A 879 4.75 -27.44 -8.55
C SER A 879 5.10 -25.97 -8.28
N PRO A 880 4.40 -25.01 -8.92
CA PRO A 880 4.33 -23.60 -8.51
C PRO A 880 4.13 -23.36 -7.01
N THR A 881 3.41 -24.27 -6.36
CA THR A 881 3.18 -24.27 -4.92
C THR A 881 3.65 -25.62 -4.37
N PRO A 882 4.87 -25.72 -3.82
CA PRO A 882 5.48 -27.01 -3.50
C PRO A 882 4.81 -27.71 -2.31
N PHE A 883 4.74 -29.05 -2.36
CA PHE A 883 4.21 -29.88 -1.26
C PHE A 883 5.09 -29.78 0.00
N SER A 884 4.49 -29.36 1.12
CA SER A 884 5.14 -29.25 2.44
C SER A 884 4.22 -29.68 3.57
N LYS A 885 4.80 -30.21 4.65
CA LYS A 885 4.09 -30.55 5.90
C LYS A 885 4.40 -29.60 7.06
N GLN A 886 5.17 -28.53 6.82
CA GLN A 886 5.59 -27.50 7.78
C GLN A 886 4.47 -27.05 8.75
N GLN A 887 3.25 -26.85 8.25
CA GLN A 887 2.12 -26.39 9.08
C GLN A 887 1.72 -27.39 10.19
N TYR A 888 2.07 -28.67 10.08
CA TYR A 888 1.86 -29.70 11.10
C TYR A 888 3.08 -29.88 12.03
N GLU A 889 4.14 -29.11 11.84
CA GLU A 889 5.41 -29.21 12.57
C GLU A 889 5.43 -28.19 13.73
N GLY A 890 4.58 -28.41 14.75
CA GLY A 890 4.51 -27.52 15.92
C GLY A 890 3.21 -27.69 16.73
N SER A 891 2.94 -26.72 17.59
CA SER A 891 1.67 -26.55 18.28
C SER A 891 0.66 -25.76 17.43
N ILE A 892 -0.57 -25.64 17.94
CA ILE A 892 -1.59 -24.77 17.36
C ILE A 892 -1.22 -23.27 17.47
N ASP A 893 -0.48 -22.88 18.50
CA ASP A 893 -0.05 -21.49 18.70
C ASP A 893 1.05 -21.12 17.70
N ASP A 894 2.04 -21.99 17.49
CA ASP A 894 3.11 -21.80 16.50
C ASP A 894 2.56 -21.53 15.09
N PHE A 895 1.49 -22.24 14.70
CA PHE A 895 0.79 -22.02 13.43
C PHE A 895 0.20 -20.61 13.32
N TYR A 896 -0.53 -20.15 14.35
CA TYR A 896 -1.14 -18.82 14.32
C TYR A 896 -0.13 -17.69 14.47
N ASP A 897 0.92 -17.87 15.27
CA ASP A 897 1.95 -16.87 15.49
C ASP A 897 2.85 -16.72 14.24
N ALA A 898 3.15 -17.82 13.53
CA ALA A 898 3.78 -17.79 12.20
C ALA A 898 2.88 -17.11 11.14
N MET A 899 1.58 -17.43 11.10
CA MET A 899 0.64 -16.77 10.19
C MET A 899 0.49 -15.28 10.48
N ALA A 900 0.44 -14.89 11.75
CA ALA A 900 0.35 -13.49 12.15
C ALA A 900 1.63 -12.70 11.75
N ALA A 901 2.81 -13.31 11.86
CA ALA A 901 4.08 -12.72 11.41
C ALA A 901 4.15 -12.63 9.87
N LEU A 902 3.58 -13.59 9.15
CA LEU A 902 3.54 -13.56 7.68
C LEU A 902 2.59 -12.47 7.15
N ILE A 903 1.46 -12.25 7.83
CA ILE A 903 0.45 -11.22 7.48
C ILE A 903 0.91 -9.82 7.92
N ASN A 904 1.56 -9.71 9.07
CA ASN A 904 2.10 -8.46 9.63
C ASN A 904 3.61 -8.60 9.84
N PRO A 905 4.43 -8.32 8.80
CA PRO A 905 5.89 -8.41 8.88
C PRO A 905 6.53 -7.27 9.68
N ARG A 906 5.84 -6.16 9.92
CA ARG A 906 6.27 -5.12 10.88
C ARG A 906 5.60 -5.34 12.24
N PRO A 907 6.17 -4.81 13.33
CA PRO A 907 5.51 -4.79 14.62
C PRO A 907 4.10 -4.19 14.59
N LEU A 908 3.24 -4.62 15.51
CA LEU A 908 1.88 -4.09 15.70
C LEU A 908 1.77 -3.33 17.01
N ASP A 909 1.04 -2.20 17.01
CA ASP A 909 0.61 -1.58 18.26
C ASP A 909 -0.28 -2.56 19.05
N PRO A 910 0.13 -3.01 20.25
CA PRO A 910 -0.61 -4.01 21.02
C PRO A 910 -1.93 -3.46 21.57
N ALA A 911 -2.01 -2.17 21.89
CA ALA A 911 -3.23 -1.55 22.38
C ALA A 911 -4.26 -1.38 21.27
N ALA A 912 -3.83 -0.98 20.06
CA ALA A 912 -4.69 -0.90 18.88
C ALA A 912 -5.20 -2.29 18.45
N MET A 913 -4.31 -3.29 18.41
CA MET A 913 -4.68 -4.67 18.09
C MET A 913 -5.65 -5.25 19.12
N GLN A 914 -5.40 -5.03 20.42
CA GLN A 914 -6.31 -5.41 21.49
C GLN A 914 -7.69 -4.74 21.34
N GLY A 915 -7.73 -3.45 21.00
CA GLY A 915 -8.97 -2.72 20.71
C GLY A 915 -9.80 -3.45 19.65
N SER A 916 -9.19 -3.73 18.49
CA SER A 916 -9.86 -4.42 17.38
C SER A 916 -10.32 -5.85 17.70
N LEU A 917 -9.58 -6.59 18.53
CA LEU A 917 -10.00 -7.91 19.00
C LEU A 917 -11.25 -7.83 19.90
N VAL A 918 -11.36 -6.82 20.77
CA VAL A 918 -12.54 -6.63 21.62
C VAL A 918 -13.74 -6.15 20.79
N ASP A 919 -13.55 -5.33 19.75
CA ASP A 919 -14.62 -4.96 18.81
C ASP A 919 -15.16 -6.19 18.05
N ALA A 920 -14.29 -7.08 17.58
CA ALA A 920 -14.69 -8.34 16.94
C ALA A 920 -15.46 -9.28 17.90
N LEU A 921 -15.18 -9.22 19.21
CA LEU A 921 -15.98 -9.89 20.24
C LEU A 921 -17.35 -9.21 20.42
N GLU A 922 -17.44 -7.88 20.40
CA GLU A 922 -18.70 -7.13 20.48
C GLU A 922 -19.63 -7.45 19.30
N GLU A 923 -19.12 -7.50 18.07
CA GLU A 923 -19.86 -7.95 16.89
C GLU A 923 -20.36 -9.39 17.02
N THR A 924 -19.54 -10.27 17.63
CA THR A 924 -19.87 -11.69 17.81
C THR A 924 -20.94 -11.89 18.87
N VAL A 925 -20.88 -11.14 19.96
CA VAL A 925 -21.94 -11.07 20.99
C VAL A 925 -23.22 -10.48 20.40
N SER A 926 -23.13 -9.39 19.63
CA SER A 926 -24.29 -8.73 19.01
C SER A 926 -25.04 -9.66 18.04
N ARG A 927 -24.32 -10.37 17.16
CA ARG A 927 -24.91 -11.40 16.28
C ARG A 927 -25.53 -12.57 17.07
N ARG A 928 -25.01 -12.86 18.27
CA ARG A 928 -25.59 -13.86 19.18
C ARG A 928 -26.88 -13.37 19.85
N VAL A 929 -27.03 -12.08 20.18
CA VAL A 929 -28.30 -11.52 20.68
C VAL A 929 -29.43 -11.82 19.70
N THR A 930 -29.29 -11.43 18.43
CA THR A 930 -30.27 -11.73 17.37
C THR A 930 -30.53 -13.23 17.22
N SER A 931 -29.48 -14.06 17.28
CA SER A 931 -29.62 -15.52 17.17
C SER A 931 -30.44 -16.14 18.31
N VAL A 932 -30.23 -15.69 19.55
CA VAL A 932 -30.93 -16.20 20.73
C VAL A 932 -32.36 -15.63 20.81
N GLU A 933 -32.56 -14.35 20.48
CA GLU A 933 -33.89 -13.73 20.45
C GLU A 933 -34.79 -14.31 19.34
N ASN A 934 -34.23 -14.67 18.17
CA ASN A 934 -34.96 -15.42 17.14
C ASN A 934 -35.44 -16.79 17.66
N GLY A 935 -34.60 -17.49 18.45
CA GLY A 935 -34.98 -18.73 19.12
C GLY A 935 -36.12 -18.55 20.13
N GLU A 936 -36.08 -17.50 20.95
CA GLU A 936 -37.18 -17.17 21.86
C GLU A 936 -38.46 -16.76 21.13
N ALA A 937 -38.36 -16.04 20.00
CA ALA A 937 -39.50 -15.68 19.18
C ALA A 937 -40.19 -16.93 18.61
N PHE A 938 -39.43 -17.89 18.09
CA PHE A 938 -39.96 -19.18 17.63
C PHE A 938 -40.58 -20.01 18.77
N MET A 939 -39.88 -20.12 19.91
CA MET A 939 -40.38 -20.86 21.07
C MET A 939 -41.68 -20.25 21.61
N ARG A 940 -41.78 -18.92 21.68
CA ARG A 940 -43.01 -18.20 22.05
C ARG A 940 -44.13 -18.44 21.04
N ALA A 941 -43.84 -18.39 19.74
CA ALA A 941 -44.82 -18.61 18.67
C ALA A 941 -45.40 -20.03 18.66
N ARG A 942 -44.66 -21.03 19.17
CA ARG A 942 -45.08 -22.44 19.26
C ARG A 942 -45.52 -22.86 20.68
N GLY A 943 -45.79 -21.90 21.58
CA GLY A 943 -46.28 -22.19 22.93
C GLY A 943 -45.28 -22.95 23.81
N PHE A 944 -43.99 -22.77 23.56
CA PHE A 944 -42.87 -23.41 24.25
C PHE A 944 -42.84 -24.95 24.15
N SER A 945 -43.34 -25.51 23.05
CA SER A 945 -43.17 -26.93 22.71
C SER A 945 -41.68 -27.30 22.61
N THR A 946 -41.26 -28.37 23.29
CA THR A 946 -39.89 -28.87 23.26
C THR A 946 -39.37 -29.12 21.84
N ILE A 947 -38.18 -28.60 21.53
CA ILE A 947 -37.40 -28.97 20.35
C ILE A 947 -36.51 -30.16 20.72
N ASP A 948 -36.56 -31.25 19.96
CA ASP A 948 -35.71 -32.42 20.22
C ASP A 948 -34.24 -32.14 19.92
N MET A 949 -33.38 -32.43 20.89
CA MET A 949 -31.93 -32.36 20.74
C MET A 949 -31.42 -33.55 19.92
N PRO A 950 -30.53 -33.35 18.93
CA PRO A 950 -29.81 -34.43 18.24
C PRO A 950 -28.78 -35.12 19.13
N ASP A 951 -28.40 -36.36 18.78
CA ASP A 951 -27.33 -37.10 19.46
C ASP A 951 -26.01 -37.05 18.71
N GLY A 952 -24.92 -36.89 19.46
CA GLY A 952 -23.55 -36.95 18.97
C GLY A 952 -23.10 -35.67 18.27
N SER A 953 -22.18 -35.81 17.33
CA SER A 953 -21.69 -34.75 16.44
C SER A 953 -22.81 -34.02 15.66
N ARG A 954 -23.97 -34.67 15.49
CA ARG A 954 -25.14 -34.12 14.79
C ARG A 954 -25.65 -32.80 15.36
N ILE A 955 -25.37 -32.45 16.62
CA ILE A 955 -25.79 -31.14 17.17
C ILE A 955 -25.21 -29.93 16.42
N PHE A 956 -24.19 -30.14 15.57
CA PHE A 956 -23.54 -29.12 14.73
C PHE A 956 -23.83 -29.29 13.21
N LEU A 957 -24.68 -30.25 12.81
CA LEU A 957 -24.82 -30.74 11.42
C LEU A 957 -26.27 -31.15 11.09
N THR A 958 -27.26 -30.43 11.59
CA THR A 958 -28.69 -30.80 11.46
C THR A 958 -29.47 -29.89 10.53
N THR A 959 -30.75 -30.20 10.34
CA THR A 959 -31.70 -29.41 9.55
C THR A 959 -33.01 -29.25 10.32
N GLY A 960 -33.68 -28.11 10.17
CA GLY A 960 -34.92 -27.80 10.88
C GLY A 960 -34.67 -27.29 12.32
N PRO A 961 -35.70 -27.26 13.19
CA PRO A 961 -35.75 -26.34 14.33
C PRO A 961 -34.65 -26.43 15.39
N TRP A 962 -33.83 -27.48 15.42
CA TRP A 962 -32.61 -27.45 16.23
C TRP A 962 -31.55 -26.55 15.59
N GLU A 963 -31.24 -26.73 14.31
CA GLU A 963 -30.23 -25.94 13.59
C GLU A 963 -30.61 -24.45 13.50
N ASP A 964 -31.90 -24.18 13.28
CA ASP A 964 -32.43 -22.83 13.10
C ASP A 964 -32.34 -21.96 14.38
N TYR A 965 -32.46 -22.57 15.57
CA TYR A 965 -32.70 -21.85 16.84
C TYR A 965 -31.79 -22.24 18.01
N ALA A 966 -31.13 -23.40 17.96
CA ALA A 966 -29.99 -23.69 18.82
C ALA A 966 -28.76 -22.93 18.35
N THR A 967 -27.78 -22.74 19.22
CA THR A 967 -26.56 -21.99 18.89
C THR A 967 -25.23 -22.75 19.07
N PRO A 968 -25.11 -24.10 19.04
CA PRO A 968 -23.86 -24.79 19.41
C PRO A 968 -22.67 -24.41 18.52
N SER A 969 -22.87 -24.30 17.20
CA SER A 969 -21.85 -23.83 16.25
C SER A 969 -21.43 -22.37 16.47
N ARG A 970 -22.31 -21.52 17.02
CA ARG A 970 -22.08 -20.09 17.29
C ARG A 970 -21.47 -19.87 18.68
N ASP A 971 -21.95 -20.58 19.69
CA ASP A 971 -21.47 -20.54 21.07
C ASP A 971 -20.04 -21.07 21.18
N LEU A 972 -19.68 -22.12 20.42
CA LEU A 972 -18.30 -22.60 20.33
C LEU A 972 -17.37 -21.52 19.72
N ARG A 973 -17.82 -20.81 18.68
CA ARG A 973 -17.07 -19.69 18.09
C ARG A 973 -16.94 -18.51 19.05
N LEU A 974 -17.99 -18.17 19.80
CA LEU A 974 -17.94 -17.14 20.86
C LEU A 974 -16.94 -17.51 21.96
N LEU A 975 -16.87 -18.77 22.38
CA LEU A 975 -15.87 -19.23 23.35
C LEU A 975 -14.45 -19.05 22.82
N ILE A 976 -14.21 -19.33 21.53
CA ILE A 976 -12.91 -19.09 20.87
C ILE A 976 -12.62 -17.59 20.74
N SER A 977 -13.62 -16.73 20.49
CA SER A 977 -13.45 -15.27 20.56
C SER A 977 -13.06 -14.78 21.95
N ILE A 978 -13.69 -15.32 23.00
CA ILE A 978 -13.37 -14.99 24.39
C ILE A 978 -11.92 -15.35 24.70
N ASP A 979 -11.48 -16.58 24.40
CA ASP A 979 -10.10 -17.01 24.63
C ASP A 979 -9.11 -16.13 23.83
N THR A 980 -9.37 -15.92 22.54
CA THR A 980 -8.50 -15.09 21.67
C THR A 980 -8.33 -13.66 22.19
N VAL A 981 -9.35 -13.10 22.84
CA VAL A 981 -9.30 -11.76 23.46
C VAL A 981 -8.57 -11.79 24.80
N VAL A 982 -8.86 -12.78 25.65
CA VAL A 982 -8.29 -12.88 27.02
C VAL A 982 -6.81 -13.29 27.00
N GLU A 983 -6.42 -14.16 26.08
CA GLU A 983 -5.05 -14.66 25.89
C GLU A 983 -4.18 -13.68 25.07
N PHE A 984 -4.74 -12.60 24.53
CA PHE A 984 -3.95 -11.67 23.70
C PHE A 984 -2.73 -11.07 24.42
N PRO A 985 -2.82 -10.56 25.67
CA PRO A 985 -1.64 -10.10 26.41
C PRO A 985 -0.59 -11.20 26.64
N ASP A 986 -1.01 -12.47 26.70
CA ASP A 986 -0.08 -13.60 26.83
C ASP A 986 0.58 -13.94 25.48
N ALA A 987 -0.12 -13.70 24.35
CA ALA A 987 0.49 -13.76 23.01
C ALA A 987 1.47 -12.61 22.77
N VAL A 988 1.21 -11.41 23.30
CA VAL A 988 2.20 -10.31 23.32
C VAL A 988 3.39 -10.68 24.19
N ALA A 989 3.18 -11.31 25.35
CA ALA A 989 4.27 -11.75 26.24
C ALA A 989 5.15 -12.87 25.64
N ARG A 990 4.63 -13.70 24.72
CA ARG A 990 5.43 -14.72 23.99
C ARG A 990 6.35 -14.15 22.92
N ALA A 991 6.01 -12.99 22.35
CA ALA A 991 6.70 -12.40 21.20
C ALA A 991 6.67 -10.84 21.28
N PRO A 992 7.24 -10.23 22.33
CA PRO A 992 7.10 -8.79 22.59
C PRO A 992 7.66 -7.92 21.45
N GLU A 993 8.72 -8.38 20.78
CA GLU A 993 9.32 -7.72 19.63
C GLU A 993 8.36 -7.58 18.44
N ARG A 994 7.41 -8.51 18.27
CA ARG A 994 6.33 -8.42 17.27
C ARG A 994 5.30 -7.34 17.58
N TYR A 995 5.35 -6.74 18.76
CA TYR A 995 4.48 -5.64 19.19
C TYR A 995 5.27 -4.35 19.51
N GLY A 996 6.52 -4.27 19.05
CA GLY A 996 7.39 -3.10 19.23
C GLY A 996 7.95 -2.97 20.65
N ILE A 997 7.53 -3.85 21.57
CA ILE A 997 7.96 -3.84 22.96
C ILE A 997 9.42 -4.30 23.01
N ARG A 998 10.27 -3.45 23.59
CA ARG A 998 11.69 -3.69 23.84
C ARG A 998 12.03 -3.19 25.25
N GLY A 999 13.01 -3.80 25.89
CA GLY A 999 13.45 -3.46 27.25
C GLY A 999 13.99 -4.67 27.99
N SER A 1000 14.23 -4.52 29.29
CA SER A 1000 14.46 -5.61 30.21
C SER A 1000 13.18 -6.42 30.48
N GLU A 1001 13.33 -7.63 31.01
CA GLU A 1001 12.21 -8.51 31.38
C GLU A 1001 11.19 -7.82 32.32
N ALA A 1002 11.65 -6.91 33.19
CA ALA A 1002 10.80 -6.13 34.08
C ALA A 1002 9.96 -5.08 33.33
N GLU A 1003 10.57 -4.30 32.42
CA GLU A 1003 9.89 -3.28 31.61
C GLU A 1003 8.89 -3.91 30.63
N ILE A 1004 9.21 -5.12 30.11
CA ILE A 1004 8.28 -5.93 29.33
C ILE A 1004 7.09 -6.37 30.21
N ALA A 1005 7.36 -6.94 31.39
CA ALA A 1005 6.31 -7.39 32.31
C ALA A 1005 5.36 -6.26 32.77
N GLU A 1006 5.88 -5.05 32.98
CA GLU A 1006 5.08 -3.86 33.29
C GLU A 1006 4.15 -3.46 32.11
N GLN A 1007 4.66 -3.45 30.88
CA GLN A 1007 3.85 -3.18 29.69
C GLN A 1007 2.76 -4.24 29.46
N ILE A 1008 3.05 -5.53 29.70
CA ILE A 1008 2.04 -6.60 29.66
C ILE A 1008 1.00 -6.43 30.77
N ALA A 1009 1.39 -5.98 31.97
CA ALA A 1009 0.44 -5.70 33.06
C ALA A 1009 -0.51 -4.55 32.68
N ALA A 1010 0.02 -3.43 32.19
CA ALA A 1010 -0.77 -2.29 31.72
C ALA A 1010 -1.73 -2.68 30.57
N LEU A 1011 -1.28 -3.55 29.65
CA LEU A 1011 -2.10 -4.08 28.56
C LEU A 1011 -3.28 -4.92 29.09
N ARG A 1012 -3.07 -5.76 30.11
CA ARG A 1012 -4.14 -6.52 30.79
C ARG A 1012 -5.13 -5.63 31.54
N GLU A 1013 -4.66 -4.56 32.19
CA GLU A 1013 -5.56 -3.57 32.83
C GLU A 1013 -6.42 -2.82 31.80
N ALA A 1014 -5.81 -2.39 30.68
CA ALA A 1014 -6.52 -1.80 29.56
C ALA A 1014 -7.57 -2.75 28.95
N LEU A 1015 -7.27 -4.06 28.89
CA LEU A 1015 -8.21 -5.09 28.43
C LEU A 1015 -9.43 -5.19 29.35
N ALA A 1016 -9.21 -5.27 30.66
CA ALA A 1016 -10.28 -5.34 31.65
C ALA A 1016 -11.20 -4.11 31.59
N ALA A 1017 -10.61 -2.90 31.45
CA ALA A 1017 -11.37 -1.67 31.24
C ALA A 1017 -12.18 -1.69 29.92
N ALA A 1018 -11.55 -2.11 28.81
CA ALA A 1018 -12.18 -2.19 27.49
C ALA A 1018 -13.36 -3.18 27.42
N LEU A 1019 -13.29 -4.28 28.17
CA LEU A 1019 -14.34 -5.28 28.30
C LEU A 1019 -15.49 -4.84 29.22
N ALA A 1020 -15.21 -4.05 30.27
CA ALA A 1020 -16.22 -3.52 31.19
C ALA A 1020 -16.98 -2.30 30.62
N ALA A 1021 -16.34 -1.56 29.72
CA ALA A 1021 -16.91 -0.37 29.07
C ALA A 1021 -17.92 -0.71 27.96
N ARG A 1022 -17.64 -1.72 27.13
CA ARG A 1022 -18.55 -2.20 26.06
C ARG A 1022 -19.70 -3.00 26.65
N ARG A 1023 -20.94 -2.69 26.25
CA ARG A 1023 -22.18 -3.21 26.85
C ARG A 1023 -23.28 -3.42 25.82
N PHE A 1024 -24.09 -4.45 26.06
CA PHE A 1024 -25.27 -4.78 25.29
C PHE A 1024 -26.44 -5.11 26.22
N SER A 1025 -27.65 -5.19 25.66
CA SER A 1025 -28.85 -5.64 26.39
C SER A 1025 -29.55 -6.77 25.64
N TYR A 1026 -30.27 -7.62 26.39
CA TYR A 1026 -31.18 -8.62 25.84
C TYR A 1026 -32.53 -8.60 26.56
N THR A 1027 -33.57 -9.14 25.91
CA THR A 1027 -34.92 -9.20 26.50
C THR A 1027 -35.11 -10.46 27.35
N ARG A 1028 -35.41 -10.32 28.64
CA ARG A 1028 -35.65 -11.46 29.56
C ARG A 1028 -36.98 -12.17 29.30
N SER A 1029 -37.11 -13.36 29.90
CA SER A 1029 -38.29 -14.24 29.93
C SER A 1029 -39.57 -13.57 30.42
N ASP A 1030 -39.47 -12.48 31.20
CA ASP A 1030 -40.61 -11.67 31.67
C ASP A 1030 -40.92 -10.44 30.79
N GLY A 1031 -40.13 -10.21 29.74
CA GLY A 1031 -40.23 -9.05 28.84
C GLY A 1031 -39.45 -7.81 29.27
N SER A 1032 -38.74 -7.84 30.40
CA SER A 1032 -37.86 -6.75 30.82
C SER A 1032 -36.48 -6.82 30.17
N ALA A 1033 -35.86 -5.67 29.87
CA ALA A 1033 -34.48 -5.63 29.39
C ALA A 1033 -33.49 -5.94 30.52
N PHE A 1034 -32.37 -6.58 30.19
CA PHE A 1034 -31.23 -6.81 31.09
C PHE A 1034 -29.92 -6.50 30.36
N GLU A 1035 -29.04 -5.74 31.02
CA GLU A 1035 -27.77 -5.27 30.46
C GLU A 1035 -26.61 -6.17 30.92
N LEU A 1036 -25.64 -6.39 30.03
CA LEU A 1036 -24.38 -7.10 30.29
C LEU A 1036 -23.21 -6.33 29.66
N SER A 1037 -22.04 -6.38 30.31
CA SER A 1037 -20.77 -6.01 29.67
C SER A 1037 -20.16 -7.19 28.90
N LEU A 1038 -19.15 -6.93 28.07
CA LEU A 1038 -18.34 -8.02 27.52
C LEU A 1038 -17.54 -8.73 28.63
N GLY A 1039 -17.15 -8.02 29.68
CA GLY A 1039 -16.55 -8.61 30.88
C GLY A 1039 -17.44 -9.67 31.55
N ASP A 1040 -18.75 -9.41 31.66
CA ASP A 1040 -19.72 -10.41 32.14
C ASP A 1040 -19.72 -11.66 31.24
N VAL A 1041 -19.71 -11.47 29.92
CA VAL A 1041 -19.69 -12.58 28.95
C VAL A 1041 -18.43 -13.43 29.07
N VAL A 1042 -17.28 -12.79 29.32
CA VAL A 1042 -16.00 -13.46 29.58
C VAL A 1042 -16.05 -14.28 30.88
N GLU A 1043 -16.51 -13.70 32.01
CA GLU A 1043 -16.66 -14.44 33.27
C GLU A 1043 -17.62 -15.65 33.10
N ARG A 1044 -18.65 -15.48 32.26
CA ARG A 1044 -19.66 -16.50 31.96
C ARG A 1044 -19.20 -17.57 30.97
N ALA A 1045 -17.98 -17.52 30.40
CA ALA A 1045 -17.51 -18.50 29.41
C ALA A 1045 -17.75 -19.96 29.83
N LYS A 1046 -17.39 -20.33 31.07
CA LYS A 1046 -17.59 -21.67 31.63
C LYS A 1046 -19.07 -22.06 31.86
N ARG A 1047 -20.02 -21.13 31.69
CA ARG A 1047 -21.46 -21.39 31.66
C ARG A 1047 -21.97 -21.46 30.22
N LEU A 1048 -21.39 -20.67 29.32
CA LEU A 1048 -21.70 -20.66 27.89
C LEU A 1048 -21.39 -22.00 27.19
N GLU A 1049 -20.46 -22.80 27.73
CA GLU A 1049 -20.22 -24.22 27.36
C GLU A 1049 -21.47 -25.13 27.32
N MET A 1050 -22.60 -24.71 27.93
CA MET A 1050 -23.87 -25.45 27.93
C MET A 1050 -25.09 -24.56 27.58
N ALA A 1051 -24.88 -23.35 27.04
CA ALA A 1051 -25.91 -22.32 26.89
C ALA A 1051 -26.63 -22.30 25.51
N TYR A 1052 -26.38 -23.30 24.67
CA TYR A 1052 -26.81 -23.30 23.26
C TYR A 1052 -28.22 -23.85 23.01
N ASN A 1053 -28.86 -24.47 24.00
CA ASN A 1053 -30.13 -25.20 23.81
C ASN A 1053 -31.34 -24.25 23.82
N PRO A 1054 -32.21 -24.25 22.79
CA PRO A 1054 -33.35 -23.35 22.70
C PRO A 1054 -34.46 -23.65 23.72
N ASN A 1055 -34.43 -24.82 24.37
CA ASN A 1055 -35.39 -25.19 25.41
C ASN A 1055 -35.08 -24.56 26.77
N ASP A 1056 -33.83 -24.18 27.06
CA ASP A 1056 -33.50 -23.34 28.23
C ASP A 1056 -33.90 -21.88 27.99
N CYS A 1057 -34.25 -21.12 29.04
CA CYS A 1057 -34.56 -19.70 28.89
C CYS A 1057 -33.38 -18.90 28.37
N ILE A 1058 -33.67 -17.76 27.73
CA ILE A 1058 -32.68 -16.73 27.37
C ILE A 1058 -31.70 -16.35 28.49
N GLU A 1059 -32.09 -16.30 29.76
CA GLU A 1059 -31.14 -16.05 30.87
C GLU A 1059 -30.10 -17.17 31.00
N THR A 1060 -30.54 -18.42 30.93
CA THR A 1060 -29.64 -19.60 30.93
C THR A 1060 -28.84 -19.67 29.63
N ARG A 1061 -29.42 -19.25 28.50
CA ARG A 1061 -28.68 -19.07 27.24
C ARG A 1061 -27.68 -17.91 27.27
N TRP A 1062 -27.76 -16.99 28.22
CA TRP A 1062 -26.73 -15.98 28.53
C TRP A 1062 -25.91 -16.31 29.78
N GLY A 1063 -25.94 -17.57 30.23
CA GLY A 1063 -25.09 -18.04 31.32
C GLY A 1063 -25.39 -17.41 32.68
N ALA A 1064 -26.60 -16.91 32.91
CA ALA A 1064 -26.99 -16.24 34.16
C ALA A 1064 -26.62 -17.08 35.41
N PRO A 1065 -25.94 -16.49 36.42
CA PRO A 1065 -25.61 -17.21 37.65
C PRO A 1065 -26.86 -17.70 38.37
N ALA A 1066 -26.84 -18.96 38.85
CA ALA A 1066 -27.98 -19.54 39.56
C ALA A 1066 -28.28 -18.75 40.84
N GLY A 1067 -29.53 -18.30 41.01
CA GLY A 1067 -29.97 -17.48 42.14
C GLY A 1067 -29.82 -15.96 41.95
N SER A 1068 -29.24 -15.49 40.84
CA SER A 1068 -29.16 -14.06 40.50
C SER A 1068 -30.53 -13.43 40.21
N GLU A 1069 -30.62 -12.09 40.33
CA GLU A 1069 -31.81 -11.31 39.94
C GLU A 1069 -32.17 -11.48 38.45
N GLU A 1070 -31.17 -11.76 37.61
CA GLU A 1070 -31.32 -12.16 36.21
C GLU A 1070 -32.13 -13.46 36.11
N ALA A 1071 -31.60 -14.53 36.70
CA ALA A 1071 -32.13 -15.89 36.61
C ALA A 1071 -33.51 -16.08 37.27
N LYS A 1072 -33.95 -15.20 38.20
CA LYS A 1072 -35.30 -15.26 38.81
C LYS A 1072 -36.46 -15.20 37.81
N THR A 1073 -36.22 -14.62 36.63
CA THR A 1073 -37.22 -14.52 35.56
C THR A 1073 -37.38 -15.83 34.78
N CYS A 1074 -36.37 -16.68 34.77
CA CYS A 1074 -36.36 -17.94 34.04
C CYS A 1074 -37.26 -19.00 34.69
N LYS A 1075 -38.18 -19.56 33.89
CA LYS A 1075 -39.13 -20.61 34.31
C LYS A 1075 -39.11 -21.85 33.40
N ARG A 1076 -38.24 -21.86 32.38
CA ARG A 1076 -38.12 -22.89 31.33
C ARG A 1076 -36.71 -23.48 31.35
N GLN A 1077 -36.59 -24.79 31.26
CA GLN A 1077 -35.29 -25.45 31.14
C GLN A 1077 -35.39 -26.56 30.10
N ALA A 1078 -34.27 -26.87 29.44
CA ALA A 1078 -34.18 -28.03 28.58
C ALA A 1078 -34.49 -29.31 29.39
N PRO A 1079 -35.14 -30.32 28.77
CA PRO A 1079 -35.45 -31.58 29.43
C PRO A 1079 -34.22 -32.20 30.10
N ALA A 1080 -34.41 -32.84 31.26
CA ALA A 1080 -33.30 -33.39 32.06
C ALA A 1080 -32.37 -34.33 31.25
N GLU A 1081 -32.93 -35.08 30.30
CA GLU A 1081 -32.20 -35.94 29.38
C GLU A 1081 -31.33 -35.16 28.37
N GLN A 1082 -31.85 -34.05 27.82
CA GLN A 1082 -31.08 -33.15 26.96
C GLN A 1082 -29.95 -32.47 27.75
N ARG A 1083 -30.22 -32.01 28.98
CA ARG A 1083 -29.17 -31.47 29.85
C ARG A 1083 -28.10 -32.51 30.18
N ALA A 1084 -28.49 -33.76 30.44
CA ALA A 1084 -27.55 -34.86 30.63
C ALA A 1084 -26.76 -35.19 29.35
N ARG A 1085 -27.31 -34.96 28.15
CA ARG A 1085 -26.57 -35.01 26.88
C ARG A 1085 -25.58 -33.85 26.77
N MET A 1086 -26.01 -32.62 27.01
CA MET A 1086 -25.12 -31.44 27.04
C MET A 1086 -23.95 -31.60 28.02
N THR A 1087 -24.15 -32.19 29.21
CA THR A 1087 -23.06 -32.48 30.16
C THR A 1087 -22.01 -33.42 29.57
N ARG A 1088 -22.40 -34.42 28.76
CA ARG A 1088 -21.47 -35.34 28.07
C ARG A 1088 -20.79 -34.71 26.86
N TYR A 1089 -21.39 -33.67 26.29
CA TYR A 1089 -20.90 -32.94 25.11
C TYR A 1089 -20.10 -31.70 25.50
N ARG A 1090 -20.10 -31.34 26.79
CA ARG A 1090 -19.42 -30.17 27.37
C ARG A 1090 -17.93 -30.17 27.05
N ASP A 1091 -17.28 -31.32 27.02
CA ASP A 1091 -15.84 -31.43 26.77
C ASP A 1091 -15.45 -30.91 25.37
N TRP A 1092 -16.37 -30.93 24.41
CA TRP A 1092 -16.18 -30.31 23.08
C TRP A 1092 -16.16 -28.78 23.16
N PHE A 1093 -16.92 -28.21 24.10
CA PHE A 1093 -16.98 -26.77 24.34
C PHE A 1093 -15.85 -26.32 25.26
N SER A 1094 -15.43 -27.10 26.26
CA SER A 1094 -14.32 -26.72 27.15
C SER A 1094 -12.95 -26.85 26.48
N SER A 1095 -12.74 -27.86 25.62
CA SER A 1095 -11.51 -28.01 24.80
C SER A 1095 -11.50 -27.18 23.51
N ARG A 1096 -12.59 -26.44 23.23
CA ARG A 1096 -12.87 -25.73 21.98
C ARG A 1096 -12.92 -26.60 20.70
N LYS A 1097 -12.77 -27.93 20.81
CA LYS A 1097 -12.78 -28.87 19.67
C LYS A 1097 -14.15 -29.51 19.47
N ARG A 1098 -14.75 -29.34 18.28
CA ARG A 1098 -15.92 -30.16 17.89
C ARG A 1098 -15.53 -31.65 17.83
N PRO A 1099 -16.47 -32.57 18.06
CA PRO A 1099 -16.21 -33.99 17.85
C PRO A 1099 -15.96 -34.26 16.36
N ALA A 1100 -15.05 -35.20 16.08
CA ALA A 1100 -14.99 -35.82 14.76
C ALA A 1100 -16.32 -36.52 14.43
N THR A 1101 -16.70 -36.47 13.16
CA THR A 1101 -18.06 -36.70 12.67
C THR A 1101 -18.33 -38.13 12.22
#